data_AF-A0A812Y0R6-F1
#
_entry.id   AF-A0A812Y0R6-F1
#
_cell.length_a   1.000
_cell.length_b   1.000
_cell.length_c   1.000
_cell.angle_alpha   90.00
_cell.angle_beta   90.00
_cell.angle_gamma   90.00
#
_symmetry.space_group_name_H-M   'P 1'
#
loop_
_entity.id
_entity.type
_entity.pdbx_description
1 polymer ?
#
loop_
_entity_poly.entity_id
_entity_poly.type
_entity_poly.pdbx_seq_one_letter_code
_entity_poly.pdbx_strand_id
1 'polypeptide(L)'
;MQYKDKFFQELCTEGWKWRVVCCEAEAACPWLPSMLQASANSTNLVSKNATEIEVAASLAYHFGMTKNMQTAIDTTKAALPNISYMNSVGHYVQHFGGGDKGGFELIAFLQQLSKSFGHSLFLGEEYMDALAFTRFSDPSSTYPFLRASFWAAAMSSPKSADSISKLVTKSDIEKLKGTNMKTQIKTAETLLSLSWNLLSNTGSLHEKKGVRAMGHMMIRTALLLVKKEAKGKEGKTFGTLQKVHEAFTAEVGDGNAAGAATTAESSESGGELRIMSLQDTASAAIIAATSNSWLKVGARYVQKDNPAIYEFVGMDNVDGIFKLADAWGTDYTLRIPHKDLRNMRATDKKVPALHSAEHVARRRVDSFMTLEEEVAKATALTMLFNFYSELLGIMSRVIECAQQVDECLVDLQFTSDGKVYAANNIKKFALKVFPMGMLSKSKNAADEKGKVVISVATDNFIVQPPKNDRCIVPFFWVGQCSEEGLANMEHFQTKVKVGEKQLIDGPEVQIPKMLIQEDSDGQKWFKVRPSHYAIAKLMLGHLEEFKNCRQPSLAASPQIAEIRKMLLDKITTALGLAGAAESEQDDFFGQGNQGDDANAKAADGLEEDEQTPKRRKLTYQKAPPTINLELGGIACTFKTPATGRESDIIVMLDAKQLTALADYVIQDTSGCLQGDAKRTYKRTGQYRKVRQNSQEFEQGDE
;
A
#
# COMPACT_ATOMS: atom_id res chain seq x y z
N MET A 1 71.24 -21.06 28.02
CA MET A 1 70.74 -20.02 27.09
C MET A 1 70.15 -18.91 27.93
N GLN A 2 70.62 -17.66 27.82
CA GLN A 2 69.96 -16.51 28.43
C GLN A 2 68.91 -16.00 27.44
N TYR A 3 67.64 -16.15 27.78
CA TYR A 3 66.55 -15.60 27.00
C TYR A 3 66.30 -14.16 27.44
N LYS A 4 66.06 -13.25 26.49
CA LYS A 4 65.84 -11.81 26.77
C LYS A 4 64.46 -11.54 27.37
N ASP A 5 63.47 -12.36 27.04
CA ASP A 5 62.11 -12.27 27.55
C ASP A 5 61.94 -13.30 28.66
N LYS A 6 61.64 -12.80 29.86
CA LYS A 6 61.50 -13.61 31.07
C LYS A 6 60.30 -14.56 30.99
N PHE A 7 59.24 -14.16 30.28
CA PHE A 7 58.06 -14.99 30.05
C PHE A 7 58.35 -16.12 29.05
N PHE A 8 59.07 -15.80 27.97
CA PHE A 8 59.53 -16.82 27.01
C PHE A 8 60.52 -17.80 27.65
N GLN A 9 61.39 -17.32 28.54
CA GLN A 9 62.27 -18.17 29.32
C GLN A 9 61.50 -19.21 30.14
N GLU A 10 60.52 -18.77 30.92
CA GLU A 10 59.63 -19.66 31.70
C GLU A 10 58.92 -20.67 30.80
N LEU A 11 58.39 -20.25 29.64
CA LEU A 11 57.76 -21.16 28.70
C LEU A 11 58.72 -22.25 28.18
N CYS A 12 59.97 -21.92 27.91
CA CYS A 12 60.97 -22.88 27.44
C CYS A 12 61.52 -23.79 28.55
N THR A 13 61.52 -23.34 29.81
CA THR A 13 62.07 -24.11 30.94
C THR A 13 61.03 -24.92 31.69
N GLU A 14 59.81 -24.39 31.83
CA GLU A 14 58.73 -24.98 32.62
C GLU A 14 57.62 -25.60 31.75
N GLY A 15 57.60 -25.27 30.46
CA GLY A 15 56.62 -25.80 29.49
C GLY A 15 55.28 -25.06 29.51
N TRP A 16 54.34 -25.57 28.71
CA TRP A 16 53.00 -24.98 28.58
C TRP A 16 52.03 -25.58 29.60
N LYS A 17 51.35 -24.73 30.37
CA LYS A 17 50.19 -25.16 31.18
C LYS A 17 48.97 -25.29 30.27
N TRP A 18 48.60 -26.52 29.95
CA TRP A 18 47.39 -26.82 29.17
C TRP A 18 46.17 -26.86 30.07
N ARG A 19 45.11 -26.15 29.69
CA ARG A 19 43.77 -26.39 30.24
C ARG A 19 43.07 -27.38 29.32
N VAL A 20 42.89 -28.60 29.80
CA VAL A 20 42.22 -29.67 29.06
C VAL A 20 40.73 -29.60 29.35
N VAL A 21 39.93 -29.52 28.29
CA VAL A 21 38.46 -29.57 28.38
C VAL A 21 38.04 -31.03 28.15
N CYS A 22 37.15 -31.57 29.00
CA CYS A 22 36.65 -32.94 28.86
C CYS A 22 35.87 -33.09 27.54
N CYS A 23 36.00 -34.24 26.86
CA CYS A 23 35.26 -34.52 25.62
C CYS A 23 33.73 -34.49 25.81
N GLU A 24 33.25 -34.75 27.03
CA GLU A 24 31.85 -34.62 27.40
C GLU A 24 31.32 -33.19 27.23
N ALA A 25 32.17 -32.17 27.38
CA ALA A 25 31.78 -30.78 27.17
C ALA A 25 31.54 -30.48 25.68
N GLU A 26 32.30 -31.11 24.77
CA GLU A 26 32.05 -31.02 23.33
C GLU A 26 30.80 -31.83 22.94
N ALA A 27 30.57 -32.99 23.56
CA ALA A 27 29.34 -33.76 23.33
C ALA A 27 28.08 -32.99 23.79
N ALA A 28 28.16 -32.31 24.95
CA ALA A 28 27.07 -31.48 25.46
C ALA A 28 26.93 -30.14 24.71
N CYS A 29 28.03 -29.58 24.21
CA CYS A 29 28.09 -28.33 23.45
C CYS A 29 28.92 -28.52 22.17
N PRO A 30 28.35 -29.07 21.08
CA PRO A 30 29.09 -29.34 19.83
C PRO A 30 29.74 -28.11 19.18
N TRP A 31 29.28 -26.91 19.53
CA TRP A 31 29.81 -25.63 19.04
C TRP A 31 31.01 -25.10 19.87
N LEU A 32 31.36 -25.75 20.98
CA LEU A 32 32.41 -25.29 21.92
C LEU A 32 33.80 -25.15 21.29
N PRO A 33 34.30 -26.11 20.47
CA PRO A 33 35.60 -25.95 19.80
C PRO A 33 35.63 -24.75 18.86
N SER A 34 34.53 -24.55 18.11
CA SER A 34 34.40 -23.41 17.19
C SER A 34 34.36 -22.07 17.94
N MET A 35 33.67 -22.01 19.08
CA MET A 35 33.65 -20.81 19.94
C MET A 35 35.06 -20.52 20.50
N LEU A 36 35.77 -21.52 21.01
CA LEU A 36 37.12 -21.35 21.55
C LEU A 36 38.10 -20.90 20.46
N GLN A 37 38.01 -21.46 19.26
CA GLN A 37 38.79 -21.02 18.11
C GLN A 37 38.47 -19.56 17.71
N ALA A 38 37.18 -19.19 17.67
CA ALA A 38 36.77 -17.83 17.39
C ALA A 38 37.27 -16.84 18.46
N SER A 39 37.25 -17.25 19.73
CA SER A 39 37.73 -16.46 20.88
C SER A 39 39.25 -16.32 20.87
N ALA A 40 39.98 -17.38 20.53
CA ALA A 40 41.44 -17.32 20.38
C ALA A 40 41.86 -16.42 19.20
N ASN A 41 41.05 -16.39 18.14
CA ASN A 41 41.28 -15.51 17.00
C ASN A 41 40.91 -14.04 17.31
N SER A 42 39.96 -13.79 18.22
CA SER A 42 39.49 -12.42 18.53
C SER A 42 40.54 -11.58 19.26
N THR A 43 41.39 -12.17 20.09
CA THR A 43 42.48 -11.46 20.82
C THR A 43 43.55 -10.90 19.88
N ASN A 44 43.71 -11.46 18.67
CA ASN A 44 44.61 -10.94 17.62
C ASN A 44 43.91 -9.95 16.66
N LEU A 45 42.59 -9.76 16.80
CA LEU A 45 41.73 -8.97 15.92
C LEU A 45 41.42 -7.55 16.47
N VAL A 46 41.71 -7.29 17.75
CA VAL A 46 41.29 -6.08 18.49
C VAL A 46 41.78 -4.76 17.87
N SER A 47 42.79 -4.77 16.99
CA SER A 47 43.31 -3.54 16.35
C SER A 47 42.84 -3.30 14.90
N LYS A 48 42.17 -4.26 14.23
CA LYS A 48 41.84 -4.14 12.80
C LYS A 48 40.35 -4.38 12.56
N ASN A 49 39.66 -3.37 12.02
CA ASN A 49 38.28 -3.49 11.56
C ASN A 49 38.17 -4.61 10.52
N ALA A 50 37.12 -5.43 10.62
CA ALA A 50 36.84 -6.48 9.65
C ALA A 50 36.44 -5.85 8.31
N THR A 51 37.07 -6.31 7.23
CA THR A 51 36.70 -5.93 5.86
C THR A 51 35.34 -6.51 5.47
N GLU A 52 34.73 -5.96 4.42
CA GLU A 52 33.40 -6.40 3.96
C GLU A 52 33.38 -7.88 3.59
N ILE A 53 34.50 -8.44 3.09
CA ILE A 53 34.59 -9.87 2.74
C ILE A 53 34.71 -10.78 3.97
N GLU A 54 35.37 -10.31 5.03
CA GLU A 54 35.43 -11.02 6.31
C GLU A 54 34.05 -11.01 6.99
N VAL A 55 33.37 -9.85 6.97
CA VAL A 55 31.98 -9.73 7.43
C VAL A 55 31.04 -10.62 6.59
N ALA A 56 31.20 -10.64 5.26
CA ALA A 56 30.40 -11.50 4.39
C ALA A 56 30.59 -12.99 4.69
N ALA A 57 31.84 -13.42 4.94
CA ALA A 57 32.15 -14.80 5.31
C ALA A 57 31.55 -15.17 6.68
N SER A 58 31.61 -14.28 7.67
CA SER A 58 30.94 -14.48 8.97
C SER A 58 29.43 -14.54 8.83
N LEU A 59 28.84 -13.66 8.01
CA LEU A 59 27.40 -13.70 7.72
C LEU A 59 26.99 -15.00 7.04
N ALA A 60 27.76 -15.49 6.07
CA ALA A 60 27.53 -16.78 5.42
C ALA A 60 27.58 -17.94 6.44
N TYR A 61 28.57 -17.94 7.33
CA TYR A 61 28.69 -18.94 8.40
C TYR A 61 27.51 -18.91 9.37
N HIS A 62 27.19 -17.74 9.95
CA HIS A 62 26.08 -17.59 10.89
C HIS A 62 24.72 -17.83 10.25
N PHE A 63 24.56 -17.47 8.97
CA PHE A 63 23.38 -17.81 8.20
C PHE A 63 23.25 -19.33 8.06
N GLY A 64 24.33 -20.05 7.76
CA GLY A 64 24.33 -21.51 7.68
C GLY A 64 23.80 -22.19 8.94
N MET A 65 24.06 -21.60 10.12
CA MET A 65 23.58 -22.10 11.42
C MET A 65 22.15 -21.66 11.76
N THR A 66 21.79 -20.41 11.46
CA THR A 66 20.52 -19.81 11.92
C THR A 66 19.39 -19.86 10.89
N LYS A 67 19.73 -20.04 9.61
CA LYS A 67 18.85 -19.92 8.44
C LYS A 67 18.03 -18.61 8.39
N ASN A 68 18.45 -17.59 9.14
CA ASN A 68 17.80 -16.28 9.21
C ASN A 68 18.84 -15.17 9.10
N MET A 69 18.74 -14.35 8.04
CA MET A 69 19.73 -13.30 7.77
C MET A 69 19.76 -12.20 8.83
N GLN A 70 18.61 -11.86 9.43
CA GLN A 70 18.57 -10.85 10.48
C GLN A 70 19.27 -11.34 11.75
N THR A 71 19.00 -12.59 12.15
CA THR A 71 19.69 -13.22 13.28
C THR A 71 21.19 -13.38 13.01
N ALA A 72 21.58 -13.74 11.79
CA ALA A 72 22.98 -13.84 11.38
C ALA A 72 23.69 -12.47 11.46
N ILE A 73 23.03 -11.40 11.01
CA ILE A 73 23.51 -10.02 11.14
C ILE A 73 23.72 -9.67 12.62
N ASP A 74 22.72 -9.90 13.47
CA ASP A 74 22.82 -9.49 14.87
C ASP A 74 23.86 -10.32 15.64
N THR A 75 24.03 -11.59 15.28
CA THR A 75 25.13 -12.44 15.80
C THR A 75 26.50 -11.94 15.35
N THR A 76 26.63 -11.58 14.07
CA THR A 76 27.90 -11.09 13.51
C THR A 76 28.28 -9.73 14.13
N LYS A 77 27.30 -8.86 14.40
CA LYS A 77 27.51 -7.57 15.10
C LYS A 77 28.05 -7.76 16.51
N ALA A 78 27.68 -8.87 17.17
CA ALA A 78 28.13 -9.18 18.52
C ALA A 78 29.56 -9.77 18.56
N ALA A 79 30.05 -10.32 17.44
CA ALA A 79 31.29 -11.11 17.39
C ALA A 79 32.52 -10.37 16.81
N LEU A 80 32.34 -9.33 15.98
CA LEU A 80 33.42 -8.64 15.26
C LEU A 80 33.37 -7.11 15.45
N PRO A 81 34.50 -6.38 15.34
CA PRO A 81 34.48 -4.94 15.14
C PRO A 81 33.65 -4.61 13.89
N ASN A 82 32.66 -3.74 14.07
CA ASN A 82 31.50 -3.65 13.20
C ASN A 82 31.64 -2.56 12.12
N ILE A 83 31.17 -2.85 10.91
CA ILE A 83 30.95 -1.87 9.85
C ILE A 83 29.51 -1.36 9.89
N SER A 84 29.30 -0.04 9.84
CA SER A 84 27.97 0.59 9.99
C SER A 84 26.92 0.10 8.97
N TYR A 85 27.36 -0.40 7.81
CA TYR A 85 26.54 -0.81 6.67
C TYR A 85 26.49 -2.35 6.48
N MET A 86 26.55 -3.12 7.57
CA MET A 86 26.41 -4.58 7.54
C MET A 86 25.17 -5.08 6.78
N ASN A 87 24.07 -4.32 6.79
CA ASN A 87 22.85 -4.70 6.07
C ASN A 87 23.07 -4.79 4.55
N SER A 88 23.93 -3.94 3.98
CA SER A 88 24.26 -3.93 2.56
C SER A 88 25.10 -5.16 2.18
N VAL A 89 26.02 -5.55 3.07
CA VAL A 89 26.78 -6.80 2.95
C VAL A 89 25.85 -8.01 3.09
N GLY A 90 24.95 -8.01 4.07
CA GLY A 90 23.96 -9.07 4.26
C GLY A 90 23.02 -9.23 3.06
N HIS A 91 22.54 -8.12 2.49
CA HIS A 91 21.74 -8.15 1.27
C HIS A 91 22.52 -8.76 0.09
N TYR A 92 23.80 -8.41 -0.05
CA TYR A 92 24.64 -9.02 -1.07
C TYR A 92 24.80 -10.53 -0.84
N VAL A 93 25.15 -10.96 0.38
CA VAL A 93 25.35 -12.38 0.71
C VAL A 93 24.07 -13.18 0.41
N GLN A 94 22.91 -12.63 0.78
CA GLN A 94 21.61 -13.28 0.58
C GLN A 94 21.25 -13.50 -0.90
N HIS A 95 21.53 -12.52 -1.76
CA HIS A 95 21.05 -12.53 -3.15
C HIS A 95 22.11 -12.94 -4.17
N PHE A 96 23.40 -12.75 -3.85
CA PHE A 96 24.52 -12.91 -4.78
C PHE A 96 25.69 -13.72 -4.21
N GLY A 97 25.59 -14.23 -2.97
CA GLY A 97 26.68 -14.96 -2.31
C GLY A 97 26.91 -16.39 -2.81
N GLY A 98 26.14 -16.86 -3.80
CA GLY A 98 26.25 -18.22 -4.35
C GLY A 98 25.30 -19.25 -3.73
N GLY A 99 24.51 -18.84 -2.73
CA GLY A 99 23.47 -19.66 -2.11
C GLY A 99 23.96 -20.65 -1.06
N ASP A 100 23.08 -21.01 -0.14
CA ASP A 100 23.40 -21.84 1.04
C ASP A 100 23.59 -23.33 0.72
N LYS A 101 22.96 -23.84 -0.35
CA LYS A 101 23.15 -25.23 -0.81
C LYS A 101 24.60 -25.54 -1.21
N GLY A 102 25.35 -24.53 -1.64
CA GLY A 102 26.79 -24.61 -1.95
C GLY A 102 27.66 -23.92 -0.91
N GLY A 103 27.15 -23.64 0.29
CA GLY A 103 27.91 -22.99 1.37
C GLY A 103 28.39 -21.57 1.04
N PHE A 104 27.63 -20.83 0.23
CA PHE A 104 28.01 -19.51 -0.28
C PHE A 104 29.34 -19.52 -1.05
N GLU A 105 29.45 -20.40 -2.05
CA GLU A 105 30.68 -20.68 -2.81
C GLU A 105 31.36 -19.42 -3.40
N LEU A 106 30.58 -18.42 -3.83
CA LEU A 106 31.14 -17.14 -4.31
C LEU A 106 31.80 -16.34 -3.17
N ILE A 107 31.23 -16.34 -1.96
CA ILE A 107 31.82 -15.68 -0.81
C ILE A 107 33.09 -16.42 -0.37
N ALA A 108 33.05 -17.76 -0.32
CA ALA A 108 34.21 -18.58 -0.01
C ALA A 108 35.36 -18.35 -1.00
N PHE A 109 35.05 -18.30 -2.30
CA PHE A 109 35.99 -17.98 -3.36
C PHE A 109 36.59 -16.57 -3.20
N LEU A 110 35.76 -15.55 -3.01
CA LEU A 110 36.23 -14.17 -2.84
C LEU A 110 37.10 -14.02 -1.59
N GLN A 111 36.80 -14.76 -0.52
CA GLN A 111 37.64 -14.81 0.68
C GLN A 111 39.00 -15.47 0.41
N GLN A 112 39.03 -16.56 -0.36
CA GLN A 112 40.29 -17.21 -0.75
C GLN A 112 41.12 -16.32 -1.69
N LEU A 113 40.47 -15.63 -2.61
CA LEU A 113 41.10 -14.68 -3.53
C LEU A 113 41.66 -13.47 -2.77
N SER A 114 40.92 -12.91 -1.82
CA SER A 114 41.38 -11.83 -0.93
C SER A 114 42.70 -12.18 -0.24
N LYS A 115 42.78 -13.38 0.36
CA LYS A 115 43.99 -13.89 1.02
C LYS A 115 45.19 -13.97 0.07
N SER A 116 44.97 -14.17 -1.23
CA SER A 116 46.04 -14.27 -2.22
C SER A 116 46.73 -12.93 -2.54
N PHE A 117 46.09 -11.79 -2.24
CA PHE A 117 46.65 -10.47 -2.55
C PHE A 117 47.65 -9.94 -1.50
N GLY A 118 47.66 -10.54 -0.31
CA GLY A 118 48.59 -10.17 0.78
C GLY A 118 48.29 -8.82 1.44
N HIS A 119 47.18 -8.17 1.10
CA HIS A 119 46.70 -6.93 1.72
C HIS A 119 45.18 -6.97 1.91
N SER A 120 44.67 -6.21 2.87
CA SER A 120 43.24 -6.07 3.13
C SER A 120 42.80 -4.66 2.79
N LEU A 121 41.84 -4.53 1.87
CA LEU A 121 41.26 -3.25 1.49
C LEU A 121 39.76 -3.25 1.78
N PHE A 122 39.26 -2.10 2.22
CA PHE A 122 37.84 -1.81 2.31
C PHE A 122 37.30 -1.41 0.94
N LEU A 123 36.04 -1.75 0.71
CA LEU A 123 35.27 -1.28 -0.46
C LEU A 123 34.64 0.09 -0.18
N GLY A 124 34.15 0.29 1.04
CA GLY A 124 33.41 1.47 1.50
C GLY A 124 31.90 1.36 1.26
N GLU A 125 31.12 2.02 2.13
CA GLU A 125 29.66 1.98 2.17
C GLU A 125 29.01 2.30 0.83
N GLU A 126 29.37 3.44 0.22
CA GLU A 126 28.74 3.89 -1.03
C GLU A 126 28.95 2.92 -2.20
N TYR A 127 30.12 2.27 -2.24
CA TYR A 127 30.42 1.29 -3.27
C TYR A 127 29.71 -0.03 -3.00
N MET A 128 29.70 -0.49 -1.74
CA MET A 128 29.01 -1.70 -1.33
C MET A 128 27.50 -1.60 -1.58
N ASP A 129 26.89 -0.45 -1.28
CA ASP A 129 25.49 -0.16 -1.58
C ASP A 129 25.22 -0.20 -3.08
N ALA A 130 26.08 0.45 -3.87
CA ALA A 130 25.95 0.42 -5.32
C ALA A 130 26.04 -1.03 -5.85
N LEU A 131 26.94 -1.83 -5.30
CA LEU A 131 27.14 -3.23 -5.68
C LEU A 131 25.99 -4.14 -5.22
N ALA A 132 25.36 -3.88 -4.08
CA ALA A 132 24.26 -4.68 -3.54
C ALA A 132 22.90 -4.33 -4.14
N PHE A 133 22.61 -3.04 -4.36
CA PHE A 133 21.25 -2.58 -4.66
C PHE A 133 21.04 -2.10 -6.10
N THR A 134 22.10 -1.98 -6.91
CA THR A 134 21.94 -1.65 -8.32
C THR A 134 21.11 -2.70 -9.05
N ARG A 135 20.04 -2.26 -9.73
CA ARG A 135 19.27 -3.08 -10.67
C ARG A 135 19.73 -2.80 -12.09
N PHE A 136 20.16 -3.83 -12.79
CA PHE A 136 20.53 -3.75 -14.20
C PHE A 136 19.27 -3.82 -15.08
N SER A 137 19.36 -3.30 -16.29
CA SER A 137 18.23 -3.23 -17.26
C SER A 137 17.92 -4.58 -17.92
N ASP A 138 18.04 -5.70 -17.19
CA ASP A 138 17.70 -7.04 -17.66
C ASP A 138 16.94 -7.83 -16.58
N PRO A 139 15.67 -8.20 -16.81
CA PRO A 139 14.88 -8.94 -15.82
C PRO A 139 15.24 -10.42 -15.73
N SER A 140 16.03 -10.98 -16.66
CA SER A 140 16.36 -12.40 -16.70
C SER A 140 17.54 -12.83 -15.82
N SER A 141 18.28 -11.90 -15.22
CA SER A 141 19.42 -12.23 -14.35
C SER A 141 19.67 -11.15 -13.31
N THR A 142 20.17 -11.56 -12.15
CA THR A 142 20.61 -10.65 -11.09
C THR A 142 22.12 -10.33 -11.14
N TYR A 143 22.83 -10.96 -12.08
CA TYR A 143 24.25 -10.78 -12.38
C TYR A 143 25.22 -11.04 -11.21
N PRO A 144 25.13 -12.19 -10.50
CA PRO A 144 26.00 -12.49 -9.37
C PRO A 144 27.49 -12.58 -9.74
N PHE A 145 27.85 -13.12 -10.91
CA PHE A 145 29.26 -13.23 -11.30
C PHE A 145 29.86 -11.87 -11.66
N LEU A 146 29.10 -11.02 -12.36
CA LEU A 146 29.49 -9.64 -12.62
C LEU A 146 29.70 -8.88 -11.31
N ARG A 147 28.79 -9.02 -10.33
CA ARG A 147 28.94 -8.38 -9.02
C ARG A 147 30.18 -8.89 -8.27
N ALA A 148 30.40 -10.19 -8.26
CA ALA A 148 31.61 -10.79 -7.70
C ALA A 148 32.88 -10.26 -8.39
N SER A 149 32.81 -10.03 -9.72
CA SER A 149 33.91 -9.48 -10.50
C SER A 149 34.27 -8.05 -10.08
N PHE A 150 33.27 -7.22 -9.78
CA PHE A 150 33.46 -5.87 -9.26
C PHE A 150 33.99 -5.86 -7.82
N TRP A 151 33.61 -6.84 -7.01
CA TRP A 151 34.19 -7.04 -5.68
C TRP A 151 35.67 -7.44 -5.78
N ALA A 152 35.98 -8.44 -6.60
CA ALA A 152 37.34 -8.91 -6.86
C ALA A 152 38.25 -7.77 -7.37
N ALA A 153 37.77 -6.99 -8.33
CA ALA A 153 38.49 -5.82 -8.85
C ALA A 153 38.77 -4.79 -7.75
N ALA A 154 37.79 -4.46 -6.92
CA ALA A 154 37.96 -3.53 -5.81
C ALA A 154 39.02 -4.00 -4.80
N MET A 155 39.00 -5.28 -4.42
CA MET A 155 39.98 -5.86 -3.48
C MET A 155 41.39 -5.96 -4.07
N SER A 156 41.52 -6.06 -5.39
CA SER A 156 42.81 -6.13 -6.09
C SER A 156 43.49 -4.78 -6.34
N SER A 157 42.89 -3.68 -5.86
CA SER A 157 43.27 -2.33 -6.24
C SER A 157 44.73 -2.01 -5.86
N PRO A 158 45.56 -1.53 -6.81
CA PRO A 158 46.90 -1.06 -6.51
C PRO A 158 46.90 0.32 -5.82
N LYS A 159 45.76 1.03 -5.83
CA LYS A 159 45.59 2.35 -5.20
C LYS A 159 44.55 2.30 -4.09
N SER A 160 44.93 2.75 -2.91
CA SER A 160 44.03 2.93 -1.78
C SER A 160 44.23 4.30 -1.15
N ALA A 161 43.17 4.81 -0.54
CA ALA A 161 43.21 5.97 0.36
C ALA A 161 42.47 5.58 1.63
N ASP A 162 43.09 5.76 2.80
CA ASP A 162 42.57 5.32 4.10
C ASP A 162 42.16 3.84 4.12
N SER A 163 42.95 3.00 3.44
CA SER A 163 42.68 1.57 3.24
C SER A 163 41.40 1.25 2.45
N ILE A 164 40.76 2.24 1.82
CA ILE A 164 39.62 2.07 0.92
C ILE A 164 40.10 2.02 -0.53
N SER A 165 39.60 1.05 -1.30
CA SER A 165 39.89 0.89 -2.72
C SER A 165 39.42 2.09 -3.56
N LYS A 166 40.26 2.57 -4.49
CA LYS A 166 39.94 3.67 -5.42
C LYS A 166 39.95 3.26 -6.90
N LEU A 167 40.16 1.98 -7.20
CA LEU A 167 40.23 1.50 -8.59
C LEU A 167 38.87 1.61 -9.29
N VAL A 168 37.83 1.10 -8.64
CA VAL A 168 36.43 1.11 -9.09
C VAL A 168 35.59 1.91 -8.11
N THR A 169 34.64 2.67 -8.62
CA THR A 169 33.83 3.63 -7.85
C THR A 169 32.35 3.38 -8.10
N LYS A 170 31.49 3.95 -7.24
CA LYS A 170 30.03 3.90 -7.41
C LYS A 170 29.59 4.35 -8.82
N SER A 171 30.20 5.42 -9.34
CA SER A 171 29.89 5.95 -10.67
C SER A 171 30.13 4.93 -11.79
N ASP A 172 31.06 3.98 -11.59
CA ASP A 172 31.35 2.96 -12.59
C ASP A 172 30.25 1.89 -12.61
N ILE A 173 29.74 1.48 -11.45
CA ILE A 173 28.60 0.56 -11.34
C ILE A 173 27.32 1.20 -11.90
N GLU A 174 27.10 2.49 -11.63
CA GLU A 174 25.90 3.19 -12.10
C GLU A 174 25.86 3.31 -13.63
N LYS A 175 27.00 3.48 -14.30
CA LYS A 175 27.08 3.51 -15.78
C LYS A 175 26.61 2.20 -16.43
N LEU A 176 26.75 1.07 -15.74
CA LEU A 176 26.33 -0.24 -16.25
C LEU A 176 24.80 -0.41 -16.28
N LYS A 177 24.04 0.49 -15.64
CA LYS A 177 22.57 0.48 -15.68
C LYS A 177 22.02 0.84 -17.08
N GLY A 178 22.80 1.57 -17.88
CA GLY A 178 22.39 2.03 -19.19
C GLY A 178 22.03 0.89 -20.14
N THR A 179 20.99 1.07 -20.95
CA THR A 179 20.53 0.09 -21.96
C THR A 179 21.64 -0.28 -22.95
N ASN A 180 22.53 0.66 -23.28
CA ASN A 180 23.68 0.45 -24.16
C ASN A 180 24.69 -0.58 -23.62
N MET A 181 24.77 -0.75 -22.29
CA MET A 181 25.67 -1.70 -21.65
C MET A 181 25.05 -3.09 -21.52
N LYS A 182 23.74 -3.24 -21.74
CA LYS A 182 22.98 -4.48 -21.49
C LYS A 182 23.59 -5.70 -22.18
N THR A 183 23.91 -5.59 -23.46
CA THR A 183 24.48 -6.70 -24.23
C THR A 183 25.86 -7.08 -23.69
N GLN A 184 26.70 -6.09 -23.38
CA GLN A 184 28.06 -6.32 -22.87
C GLN A 184 28.07 -6.96 -21.48
N ILE A 185 27.22 -6.49 -20.56
CA ILE A 185 27.12 -7.09 -19.22
C ILE A 185 26.55 -8.51 -19.28
N LYS A 186 25.63 -8.79 -20.21
CA LYS A 186 25.10 -10.13 -20.44
C LYS A 186 26.18 -11.08 -20.96
N THR A 187 26.94 -10.66 -21.96
CA THR A 187 28.08 -11.43 -22.47
C THR A 187 29.13 -11.67 -21.37
N ALA A 188 29.44 -10.65 -20.56
CA ALA A 188 30.38 -10.77 -19.44
C ALA A 188 29.91 -11.81 -18.41
N GLU A 189 28.64 -11.76 -17.99
CA GLU A 189 28.04 -12.73 -17.07
C GLU A 189 28.10 -14.15 -17.62
N THR A 190 27.73 -14.34 -18.89
CA THR A 190 27.76 -15.65 -19.53
C THR A 190 29.18 -16.21 -19.59
N LEU A 191 30.17 -15.41 -19.98
CA LEU A 191 31.57 -15.86 -20.02
C LEU A 191 32.09 -16.20 -18.62
N LEU A 192 31.83 -15.36 -17.61
CA LEU A 192 32.22 -15.65 -16.23
C LEU A 192 31.56 -16.93 -15.70
N SER A 193 30.29 -17.14 -16.00
CA SER A 193 29.57 -18.36 -15.61
C SER A 193 30.14 -19.60 -16.31
N LEU A 194 30.44 -19.53 -17.60
CA LEU A 194 31.06 -20.64 -18.35
C LEU A 194 32.44 -21.00 -17.78
N SER A 195 33.27 -20.00 -17.49
CA SER A 195 34.60 -20.20 -16.90
C SER A 195 34.56 -20.72 -15.47
N TRP A 196 33.58 -20.27 -14.67
CA TRP A 196 33.32 -20.84 -13.35
C TRP A 196 32.96 -22.32 -13.46
N ASN A 197 31.98 -22.66 -14.29
CA ASN A 197 31.52 -24.03 -14.49
C ASN A 197 32.64 -24.94 -15.02
N LEU A 198 33.52 -24.43 -15.89
CA LEU A 198 34.70 -25.16 -16.35
C LEU A 198 35.58 -25.57 -15.16
N LEU A 199 35.93 -24.61 -14.28
CA LEU A 199 36.78 -24.88 -13.12
C LEU A 199 36.09 -25.72 -12.04
N SER A 200 34.77 -25.58 -11.87
CA SER A 200 33.98 -26.44 -10.99
C SER A 200 34.02 -27.89 -11.48
N ASN A 201 33.81 -28.11 -12.78
CA ASN A 201 33.78 -29.44 -13.38
C ASN A 201 35.16 -30.12 -13.39
N THR A 202 36.25 -29.35 -13.51
CA THR A 202 37.61 -29.89 -13.42
C THR A 202 38.11 -30.03 -11.97
N GLY A 203 37.34 -29.58 -10.97
CA GLY A 203 37.74 -29.56 -9.56
C GLY A 203 38.79 -28.50 -9.21
N SER A 204 39.23 -27.68 -10.18
CA SER A 204 40.29 -26.69 -10.00
C SER A 204 39.83 -25.42 -9.29
N LEU A 205 38.52 -25.23 -9.07
CA LEU A 205 37.96 -24.01 -8.49
C LEU A 205 38.46 -23.71 -7.06
N HIS A 206 38.85 -24.73 -6.29
CA HIS A 206 39.42 -24.56 -4.94
C HIS A 206 40.95 -24.61 -4.92
N GLU A 207 41.58 -24.99 -6.04
CA GLU A 207 43.03 -25.03 -6.18
C GLU A 207 43.61 -23.63 -6.35
N LYS A 208 44.81 -23.38 -5.81
CA LYS A 208 45.47 -22.07 -5.91
C LYS A 208 45.58 -21.55 -7.35
N LYS A 209 45.84 -22.43 -8.32
CA LYS A 209 45.97 -22.07 -9.74
C LYS A 209 44.61 -21.67 -10.34
N GLY A 210 43.56 -22.47 -10.10
CA GLY A 210 42.22 -22.16 -10.61
C GLY A 210 41.60 -20.93 -9.95
N VAL A 211 41.77 -20.75 -8.64
CA VAL A 211 41.33 -19.53 -7.93
C VAL A 211 41.98 -18.28 -8.51
N ARG A 212 43.29 -18.35 -8.79
CA ARG A 212 44.02 -17.24 -9.39
C ARG A 212 43.56 -16.94 -10.81
N ALA A 213 43.39 -17.96 -11.65
CA ALA A 213 42.92 -17.80 -13.03
C ALA A 213 41.51 -17.20 -13.07
N MET A 214 40.58 -17.73 -12.27
CA MET A 214 39.22 -17.17 -12.17
C MET A 214 39.23 -15.75 -11.61
N GLY A 215 40.06 -15.49 -10.60
CA GLY A 215 40.23 -14.16 -10.01
C GLY A 215 40.72 -13.14 -11.03
N HIS A 216 41.74 -13.49 -11.83
CA HIS A 216 42.22 -12.63 -12.93
C HIS A 216 41.12 -12.39 -13.96
N MET A 217 40.39 -13.42 -14.37
CA MET A 217 39.28 -13.26 -15.32
C MET A 217 38.21 -12.30 -14.80
N MET A 218 37.80 -12.45 -13.54
CA MET A 218 36.86 -11.56 -12.86
C MET A 218 37.37 -10.11 -12.87
N ILE A 219 38.62 -9.89 -12.43
CA ILE A 219 39.20 -8.55 -12.35
C ILE A 219 39.29 -7.90 -13.74
N ARG A 220 39.81 -8.63 -14.74
CA ARG A 220 39.96 -8.15 -16.12
C ARG A 220 38.60 -7.78 -16.72
N THR A 221 37.58 -8.61 -16.49
CA THR A 221 36.22 -8.37 -16.98
C THR A 221 35.63 -7.09 -16.39
N ALA A 222 35.71 -6.92 -15.06
CA ALA A 222 35.21 -5.72 -14.40
C ALA A 222 35.92 -4.45 -14.90
N LEU A 223 37.26 -4.50 -15.02
CA LEU A 223 38.06 -3.35 -15.47
C LEU A 223 37.84 -3.01 -16.94
N LEU A 224 37.61 -4.00 -17.81
CA LEU A 224 37.30 -3.78 -19.21
C LEU A 224 35.96 -3.03 -19.37
N LEU A 225 34.91 -3.49 -18.67
CA LEU A 225 33.57 -2.89 -18.76
C LEU A 225 33.56 -1.41 -18.37
N VAL A 226 34.45 -1.00 -17.47
CA VAL A 226 34.56 0.40 -16.99
C VAL A 226 35.73 1.15 -17.62
N LYS A 227 36.42 0.55 -18.60
CA LYS A 227 37.57 1.11 -19.33
C LYS A 227 38.72 1.54 -18.41
N LYS A 228 39.03 0.73 -17.40
CA LYS A 228 40.11 0.95 -16.42
C LYS A 228 41.16 -0.15 -16.39
N GLU A 229 41.27 -0.96 -17.43
CA GLU A 229 42.23 -2.08 -17.52
C GLU A 229 43.67 -1.65 -17.20
N ALA A 230 44.13 -0.53 -17.78
CA ALA A 230 45.46 0.02 -17.54
C ALA A 230 45.71 0.48 -16.08
N LYS A 231 44.65 0.69 -15.29
CA LYS A 231 44.75 1.08 -13.87
C LYS A 231 44.76 -0.13 -12.93
N GLY A 232 44.49 -1.33 -13.44
CA GLY A 232 44.55 -2.57 -12.67
C GLY A 232 45.97 -2.97 -12.32
N LYS A 233 46.11 -3.93 -11.41
CA LYS A 233 47.40 -4.44 -10.93
C LYS A 233 48.29 -5.01 -12.04
N GLU A 234 47.70 -5.53 -13.12
CA GLU A 234 48.45 -6.08 -14.26
C GLU A 234 48.94 -5.00 -15.25
N GLY A 235 48.32 -3.81 -15.26
CA GLY A 235 48.63 -2.76 -16.24
C GLY A 235 48.37 -3.14 -17.71
N LYS A 236 47.73 -4.28 -17.98
CA LYS A 236 47.43 -4.80 -19.32
C LYS A 236 46.07 -4.32 -19.81
N THR A 237 45.94 -4.13 -21.12
CA THR A 237 44.67 -3.81 -21.79
C THR A 237 44.32 -4.93 -22.77
N PHE A 238 43.15 -5.52 -22.60
CA PHE A 238 42.69 -6.63 -23.44
C PHE A 238 41.75 -6.14 -24.54
N GLY A 239 41.02 -5.04 -24.30
CA GLY A 239 40.18 -4.37 -25.29
C GLY A 239 38.85 -5.07 -25.61
N THR A 240 38.79 -6.41 -25.53
CA THR A 240 37.55 -7.18 -25.73
C THR A 240 37.38 -8.28 -24.69
N LEU A 241 36.11 -8.63 -24.39
CA LEU A 241 35.79 -9.73 -23.46
C LEU A 241 36.32 -11.08 -23.97
N GLN A 242 36.38 -11.26 -25.29
CA GLN A 242 36.93 -12.46 -25.90
C GLN A 242 38.43 -12.61 -25.61
N LYS A 243 39.22 -11.53 -25.72
CA LYS A 243 40.65 -11.57 -25.37
C LYS A 243 40.89 -11.81 -23.88
N VAL A 244 40.00 -11.33 -23.01
CA VAL A 244 40.02 -11.67 -21.58
C VAL A 244 39.78 -13.17 -21.36
N HIS A 245 38.80 -13.74 -22.07
CA HIS A 245 38.51 -15.17 -22.01
C HIS A 245 39.65 -16.03 -22.61
N GLU A 246 40.24 -15.63 -23.73
CA GLU A 246 41.42 -16.30 -24.32
C GLU A 246 42.60 -16.33 -23.33
N ALA A 247 42.86 -15.22 -22.63
CA ALA A 247 43.88 -15.17 -21.60
C ALA A 247 43.56 -16.09 -20.41
N PHE A 248 42.30 -16.19 -20.02
CA PHE A 248 41.85 -17.17 -19.02
C PHE A 248 42.06 -18.60 -19.49
N THR A 249 41.66 -18.93 -20.73
CA THR A 249 41.83 -20.28 -21.29
C THR A 249 43.31 -20.64 -21.42
N ALA A 250 44.20 -19.70 -21.71
CA ALA A 250 45.65 -19.94 -21.69
C ALA A 250 46.16 -20.24 -20.26
N GLU A 251 45.71 -19.49 -19.25
CA GLU A 251 46.11 -19.69 -17.85
C GLU A 251 45.62 -21.03 -17.27
N VAL A 252 44.44 -21.49 -17.72
CA VAL A 252 43.87 -22.79 -17.34
C VAL A 252 44.46 -23.93 -18.20
N GLY A 253 44.63 -23.70 -19.50
CA GLY A 253 45.08 -24.68 -20.51
C GLY A 253 46.53 -25.14 -20.38
N ASP A 254 47.35 -24.48 -19.57
CA ASP A 254 48.63 -25.02 -19.07
C ASP A 254 48.43 -26.23 -18.11
N GLY A 255 47.25 -26.84 -18.07
CA GLY A 255 46.94 -28.07 -17.36
C GLY A 255 45.57 -28.62 -17.75
N ASN A 256 45.56 -29.64 -18.59
CA ASN A 256 44.42 -30.47 -19.00
C ASN A 256 43.44 -29.91 -20.04
N ALA A 257 43.48 -30.56 -21.20
CA ALA A 257 42.49 -30.48 -22.27
C ALA A 257 41.27 -31.37 -22.00
N ALA A 258 40.16 -30.96 -22.61
CA ALA A 258 38.93 -31.70 -22.93
C ALA A 258 37.83 -31.83 -21.86
N GLY A 259 36.61 -31.41 -22.23
CA GLY A 259 35.37 -31.87 -21.61
C GLY A 259 34.26 -30.82 -21.52
N ALA A 260 33.55 -30.58 -22.63
CA ALA A 260 32.30 -29.81 -22.65
C ALA A 260 31.07 -30.74 -22.70
N ALA A 261 29.96 -30.26 -22.12
CA ALA A 261 28.60 -30.84 -22.03
C ALA A 261 28.45 -32.00 -21.02
N THR A 262 27.43 -32.09 -20.15
CA THR A 262 26.02 -31.70 -20.22
C THR A 262 25.43 -31.80 -18.80
N THR A 263 24.38 -31.08 -18.41
CA THR A 263 23.54 -31.52 -17.28
C THR A 263 22.09 -31.06 -17.39
N ALA A 264 21.19 -32.01 -17.18
CA ALA A 264 19.75 -31.89 -17.14
C ALA A 264 19.23 -31.72 -15.70
N GLU A 265 17.98 -31.26 -15.62
CA GLU A 265 17.20 -30.83 -14.47
C GLU A 265 16.89 -31.92 -13.44
N SER A 266 16.68 -31.51 -12.18
CA SER A 266 15.67 -32.12 -11.32
C SER A 266 15.10 -31.10 -10.32
N SER A 267 13.77 -31.07 -10.31
CA SER A 267 12.91 -30.26 -9.43
C SER A 267 12.67 -31.01 -8.12
N GLU A 268 12.59 -30.30 -7.00
CA GLU A 268 11.51 -30.49 -6.02
C GLU A 268 11.45 -29.38 -4.97
N SER A 269 10.22 -29.16 -4.52
CA SER A 269 9.68 -28.00 -3.81
C SER A 269 9.67 -28.18 -2.29
N GLY A 270 9.86 -27.07 -1.55
CA GLY A 270 9.49 -26.93 -0.15
C GLY A 270 9.69 -25.48 0.28
N GLY A 271 8.61 -24.78 0.62
CA GLY A 271 8.61 -23.34 0.89
C GLY A 271 9.08 -23.00 2.30
N GLU A 272 10.16 -22.23 2.39
CA GLU A 272 10.47 -21.22 3.42
C GLU A 272 11.56 -20.29 2.87
N LEU A 273 11.63 -19.05 3.37
CA LEU A 273 12.44 -17.90 2.88
C LEU A 273 13.68 -18.29 2.02
N ARG A 274 13.51 -18.26 0.69
CA ARG A 274 14.44 -18.87 -0.27
C ARG A 274 15.68 -18.01 -0.53
N ILE A 275 16.85 -18.56 -0.26
CA ILE A 275 18.15 -18.04 -0.69
C ILE A 275 18.35 -18.47 -2.14
N MET A 276 18.75 -17.54 -3.00
CA MET A 276 18.93 -17.84 -4.42
C MET A 276 20.23 -18.64 -4.61
N SER A 277 20.13 -19.86 -5.13
CA SER A 277 21.30 -20.59 -5.63
C SER A 277 21.85 -19.94 -6.91
N LEU A 278 23.11 -20.24 -7.28
CA LEU A 278 23.68 -19.77 -8.56
C LEU A 278 22.82 -20.17 -9.77
N GLN A 279 22.24 -21.36 -9.75
CA GLN A 279 21.31 -21.84 -10.79
C GLN A 279 19.96 -21.10 -10.74
N ASP A 280 19.48 -20.75 -9.53
CA ASP A 280 18.24 -19.99 -9.34
C ASP A 280 18.36 -18.55 -9.86
N THR A 281 19.56 -17.96 -9.88
CA THR A 281 19.81 -16.63 -10.47
C THR A 281 19.84 -16.59 -12.00
N ALA A 282 19.78 -17.76 -12.65
CA ALA A 282 19.69 -17.92 -14.10
C ALA A 282 18.29 -18.37 -14.57
N SER A 283 17.40 -18.78 -13.65
CA SER A 283 16.03 -19.17 -13.98
C SER A 283 15.09 -17.97 -13.95
N ALA A 284 14.58 -17.58 -15.13
CA ALA A 284 13.60 -16.51 -15.27
C ALA A 284 12.32 -16.76 -14.46
N ALA A 285 11.92 -18.03 -14.28
CA ALA A 285 10.78 -18.43 -13.46
C ALA A 285 10.96 -18.04 -11.98
N ILE A 286 12.13 -18.33 -11.41
CA ILE A 286 12.42 -18.08 -9.99
C ILE A 286 12.64 -16.59 -9.71
N ILE A 287 13.23 -15.87 -10.67
CA ILE A 287 13.37 -14.40 -10.60
C ILE A 287 12.01 -13.73 -10.71
N ALA A 288 11.13 -14.20 -11.61
CA ALA A 288 9.77 -13.72 -11.74
C ALA A 288 8.94 -14.01 -10.48
N ALA A 289 9.07 -15.19 -9.87
CA ALA A 289 8.39 -15.54 -8.63
C ALA A 289 8.87 -14.68 -7.44
N THR A 290 10.17 -14.42 -7.35
CA THR A 290 10.74 -13.56 -6.30
C THR A 290 10.35 -12.09 -6.48
N SER A 291 10.36 -11.58 -7.71
CA SER A 291 9.94 -10.20 -8.02
C SER A 291 8.42 -10.00 -7.90
N ASN A 292 7.64 -11.07 -8.11
CA ASN A 292 6.19 -11.09 -7.91
C ASN A 292 5.80 -11.93 -6.69
N SER A 293 6.51 -11.75 -5.56
CA SER A 293 6.28 -12.50 -4.31
C SER A 293 4.87 -12.37 -3.70
N TRP A 294 4.05 -11.46 -4.22
CA TRP A 294 2.65 -11.30 -3.89
C TRP A 294 1.72 -12.31 -4.60
N LEU A 295 2.22 -13.03 -5.62
CA LEU A 295 1.56 -14.18 -6.25
C LEU A 295 1.80 -15.44 -5.41
N LYS A 296 0.73 -15.99 -4.83
CA LYS A 296 0.76 -17.18 -3.99
C LYS A 296 0.05 -18.31 -4.71
N VAL A 297 0.70 -19.48 -4.79
CA VAL A 297 0.09 -20.68 -5.39
C VAL A 297 -1.20 -21.03 -4.64
N GLY A 298 -2.28 -21.29 -5.38
CA GLY A 298 -3.63 -21.53 -4.88
C GLY A 298 -4.41 -20.27 -4.48
N ALA A 299 -3.80 -19.07 -4.53
CA ALA A 299 -4.52 -17.82 -4.29
C ALA A 299 -5.25 -17.34 -5.54
N ARG A 300 -6.28 -16.51 -5.34
CA ARG A 300 -7.19 -16.03 -6.38
C ARG A 300 -6.91 -14.59 -6.78
N TYR A 301 -7.03 -14.31 -8.07
CA TYR A 301 -6.68 -13.06 -8.69
C TYR A 301 -7.72 -12.64 -9.73
N VAL A 302 -7.83 -11.34 -9.97
CA VAL A 302 -8.62 -10.74 -11.06
C VAL A 302 -7.69 -9.91 -11.93
N GLN A 303 -7.90 -9.96 -13.25
CA GLN A 303 -7.16 -9.12 -14.18
C GLN A 303 -7.80 -7.73 -14.26
N LYS A 304 -6.98 -6.71 -14.46
CA LYS A 304 -7.48 -5.37 -14.80
C LYS A 304 -8.41 -5.48 -16.02
N ASP A 305 -9.64 -4.99 -15.86
CA ASP A 305 -10.68 -4.94 -16.91
C ASP A 305 -11.37 -6.29 -17.26
N ASN A 306 -11.08 -7.37 -16.52
CA ASN A 306 -11.80 -8.65 -16.65
C ASN A 306 -12.36 -9.13 -15.29
N PRO A 307 -13.68 -9.36 -15.15
CA PRO A 307 -14.28 -9.82 -13.90
C PRO A 307 -14.03 -11.31 -13.57
N ALA A 308 -13.41 -12.07 -14.48
CA ALA A 308 -13.08 -13.47 -14.28
C ALA A 308 -12.11 -13.68 -13.10
N ILE A 309 -12.32 -14.76 -12.35
CA ILE A 309 -11.53 -15.11 -11.18
C ILE A 309 -10.54 -16.21 -11.57
N TYR A 310 -9.26 -15.89 -11.43
CA TYR A 310 -8.16 -16.75 -11.80
C TYR A 310 -7.50 -17.34 -10.55
N GLU A 311 -7.27 -18.63 -10.51
CA GLU A 311 -6.47 -19.29 -9.48
C GLU A 311 -5.04 -19.47 -9.97
N PHE A 312 -4.07 -18.96 -9.22
CA PHE A 312 -2.67 -19.05 -9.62
C PHE A 312 -2.10 -20.44 -9.30
N VAL A 313 -1.59 -21.13 -10.32
CA VAL A 313 -1.07 -22.50 -10.17
C VAL A 313 0.45 -22.51 -10.02
N GLY A 314 1.15 -21.61 -10.72
CA GLY A 314 2.61 -21.57 -10.72
C GLY A 314 3.15 -20.69 -11.85
N MET A 315 4.45 -20.80 -12.11
CA MET A 315 5.12 -20.05 -13.19
C MET A 315 6.09 -20.95 -13.91
N ASP A 316 6.25 -20.72 -15.21
CA ASP A 316 7.35 -21.26 -15.99
C ASP A 316 8.39 -20.14 -16.29
N ASN A 317 9.32 -20.37 -17.22
CA ASN A 317 10.37 -19.40 -17.53
C ASN A 317 9.87 -18.14 -18.25
N VAL A 318 8.64 -18.13 -18.75
CA VAL A 318 8.10 -17.07 -19.63
C VAL A 318 6.76 -16.52 -19.09
N ASP A 319 5.91 -17.39 -18.59
CA ASP A 319 4.52 -17.12 -18.24
C ASP A 319 4.17 -17.56 -16.81
N GLY A 320 3.29 -16.80 -16.16
CA GLY A 320 2.51 -17.24 -15.00
C GLY A 320 1.31 -18.06 -15.46
N ILE A 321 1.07 -19.20 -14.80
CA ILE A 321 0.02 -20.16 -15.12
C ILE A 321 -1.15 -19.97 -14.17
N PHE A 322 -2.32 -19.73 -14.73
CA PHE A 322 -3.57 -19.54 -14.01
C PHE A 322 -4.63 -20.53 -14.46
N LYS A 323 -5.47 -20.98 -13.53
CA LYS A 323 -6.70 -21.73 -13.80
C LYS A 323 -7.92 -20.83 -13.70
N LEU A 324 -8.89 -21.05 -14.57
CA LEU A 324 -10.18 -20.36 -14.58
C LEU A 324 -11.26 -21.42 -14.78
N ALA A 325 -12.28 -21.44 -13.92
CA ALA A 325 -13.50 -22.19 -14.20
C ALA A 325 -14.55 -21.24 -14.80
N ASP A 326 -15.20 -21.67 -15.88
CA ASP A 326 -16.33 -20.93 -16.44
C ASP A 326 -17.61 -21.09 -15.60
N ALA A 327 -18.69 -20.43 -16.02
CA ALA A 327 -20.00 -20.52 -15.35
C ALA A 327 -20.63 -21.93 -15.40
N TRP A 328 -20.09 -22.83 -16.23
CA TRP A 328 -20.55 -24.19 -16.44
C TRP A 328 -19.63 -25.24 -15.80
N GLY A 329 -18.60 -24.81 -15.05
CA GLY A 329 -17.67 -25.69 -14.36
C GLY A 329 -16.59 -26.31 -15.25
N THR A 330 -16.37 -25.77 -16.44
CA THR A 330 -15.28 -26.19 -17.34
C THR A 330 -13.99 -25.46 -16.94
N ASP A 331 -12.92 -26.21 -16.68
CA ASP A 331 -11.61 -25.68 -16.32
C ASP A 331 -10.78 -25.29 -17.56
N TYR A 332 -10.27 -24.06 -17.55
CA TYR A 332 -9.34 -23.53 -18.55
C TYR A 332 -8.00 -23.17 -17.89
N THR A 333 -6.92 -23.37 -18.62
CA THR A 333 -5.58 -22.91 -18.22
C THR A 333 -5.19 -21.69 -19.05
N LEU A 334 -4.94 -20.57 -18.38
CA LEU A 334 -4.47 -19.32 -18.99
C LEU A 334 -3.00 -19.11 -18.66
N ARG A 335 -2.21 -18.76 -19.68
CA ARG A 335 -0.80 -18.38 -19.54
C ARG A 335 -0.66 -16.87 -19.73
N ILE A 336 -0.09 -16.20 -18.74
CA ILE A 336 0.08 -14.74 -18.73
C ILE A 336 1.57 -14.42 -18.68
N PRO A 337 2.12 -13.70 -19.68
CA PRO A 337 3.53 -13.32 -19.70
C PRO A 337 3.97 -12.55 -18.45
N HIS A 338 5.20 -12.78 -17.99
CA HIS A 338 5.73 -12.16 -16.77
C HIS A 338 5.57 -10.63 -16.72
N LYS A 339 5.70 -9.95 -17.87
CA LYS A 339 5.54 -8.50 -18.01
C LYS A 339 4.13 -7.99 -17.67
N ASP A 340 3.11 -8.84 -17.84
CA ASP A 340 1.70 -8.50 -17.74
C ASP A 340 1.08 -8.93 -16.40
N LEU A 341 1.81 -9.68 -15.58
CA LEU A 341 1.40 -10.09 -14.23
C LEU A 341 1.12 -8.92 -13.29
N ARG A 342 1.74 -7.75 -13.54
CA ARG A 342 1.45 -6.50 -12.84
C ARG A 342 -0.02 -6.05 -12.93
N ASN A 343 -0.78 -6.60 -13.88
CA ASN A 343 -2.18 -6.28 -14.08
C ASN A 343 -3.12 -7.18 -13.25
N MET A 344 -2.58 -8.19 -12.56
CA MET A 344 -3.36 -9.07 -11.69
C MET A 344 -3.50 -8.45 -10.29
N ARG A 345 -4.64 -8.66 -9.63
CA ARG A 345 -4.91 -8.19 -8.27
C ARG A 345 -5.51 -9.30 -7.44
N ALA A 346 -5.02 -9.48 -6.22
CA ALA A 346 -5.57 -10.48 -5.31
C ALA A 346 -7.06 -10.21 -5.02
N THR A 347 -7.85 -11.28 -4.89
CA THR A 347 -9.26 -11.19 -4.54
C THR A 347 -9.68 -12.31 -3.59
N ASP A 348 -10.60 -11.99 -2.69
CA ASP A 348 -11.23 -12.98 -1.79
C ASP A 348 -12.51 -13.57 -2.39
N LYS A 349 -12.90 -13.13 -3.59
CA LYS A 349 -14.08 -13.65 -4.29
C LYS A 349 -13.88 -15.14 -4.62
N LYS A 350 -14.92 -15.93 -4.38
CA LYS A 350 -14.93 -17.35 -4.74
C LYS A 350 -15.18 -17.51 -6.23
N VAL A 351 -14.52 -18.49 -6.84
CA VAL A 351 -14.80 -18.92 -8.21
C VAL A 351 -16.27 -19.34 -8.28
N PRO A 352 -17.05 -18.90 -9.29
CA PRO A 352 -18.42 -19.35 -9.46
C PRO A 352 -18.45 -20.88 -9.54
N ALA A 353 -19.31 -21.50 -8.74
CA ALA A 353 -19.47 -22.95 -8.72
C ALA A 353 -20.93 -23.30 -8.99
N LEU A 354 -21.15 -24.33 -9.81
CA LEU A 354 -22.48 -24.90 -10.02
C LEU A 354 -23.00 -25.49 -8.71
N HIS A 355 -24.20 -25.08 -8.30
CA HIS A 355 -24.91 -25.73 -7.21
C HIS A 355 -25.50 -27.06 -7.67
N SER A 356 -25.53 -28.05 -6.78
CA SER A 356 -26.12 -29.36 -7.11
C SER A 356 -27.62 -29.24 -7.42
N ALA A 357 -28.12 -30.12 -8.28
CA ALA A 357 -29.53 -30.16 -8.67
C ALA A 357 -30.47 -30.29 -7.45
N GLU A 358 -30.04 -31.04 -6.42
CA GLU A 358 -30.77 -31.16 -5.15
C GLU A 358 -30.84 -29.83 -4.37
N HIS A 359 -29.74 -29.07 -4.34
CA HIS A 359 -29.68 -27.79 -3.64
C HIS A 359 -30.53 -26.72 -4.32
N VAL A 360 -30.61 -26.77 -5.65
CA VAL A 360 -31.50 -25.91 -6.45
C VAL A 360 -32.96 -26.33 -6.26
N ALA A 361 -33.27 -27.62 -6.24
CA ALA A 361 -34.62 -28.13 -6.02
C ALA A 361 -35.20 -27.70 -4.66
N ARG A 362 -34.39 -27.67 -3.59
CA ARG A 362 -34.79 -27.17 -2.26
C ARG A 362 -35.00 -25.65 -2.18
N ARG A 363 -34.64 -24.90 -3.22
CA ARG A 363 -34.80 -23.44 -3.27
C ARG A 363 -35.81 -23.01 -4.34
N ARG A 364 -36.64 -23.94 -4.82
CA ARG A 364 -37.75 -23.61 -5.71
C ARG A 364 -38.77 -22.77 -4.96
N VAL A 365 -39.37 -21.82 -5.69
CA VAL A 365 -40.37 -20.88 -5.17
C VAL A 365 -41.53 -21.63 -4.49
N ASP A 366 -41.89 -22.77 -5.05
CA ASP A 366 -42.95 -23.70 -4.62
C ASP A 366 -42.62 -24.47 -3.32
N SER A 367 -41.39 -24.40 -2.83
CA SER A 367 -40.96 -25.05 -1.57
C SER A 367 -40.93 -24.11 -0.36
N PHE A 368 -41.20 -22.82 -0.56
CA PHE A 368 -41.22 -21.84 0.52
C PHE A 368 -42.61 -21.77 1.16
N MET A 369 -42.79 -22.39 2.32
CA MET A 369 -44.02 -22.27 3.12
C MET A 369 -44.38 -20.79 3.40
N THR A 370 -43.39 -19.91 3.50
CA THR A 370 -43.60 -18.46 3.68
C THR A 370 -44.33 -17.81 2.51
N LEU A 371 -44.19 -18.34 1.28
CA LEU A 371 -44.90 -17.83 0.11
C LEU A 371 -46.38 -18.20 0.17
N GLU A 372 -46.71 -19.44 0.57
CA GLU A 372 -48.10 -19.86 0.79
C GLU A 372 -48.77 -18.99 1.87
N GLU A 373 -48.06 -18.67 2.96
CA GLU A 373 -48.56 -17.78 4.01
C GLU A 373 -48.77 -16.34 3.52
N GLU A 374 -47.85 -15.79 2.72
CA GLU A 374 -48.02 -14.45 2.14
C GLU A 374 -49.14 -14.40 1.09
N VAL A 375 -49.35 -15.49 0.32
CA VAL A 375 -50.49 -15.63 -0.61
C VAL A 375 -51.81 -15.69 0.17
N ALA A 376 -51.88 -16.45 1.26
CA ALA A 376 -53.05 -16.52 2.12
C ALA A 376 -53.37 -15.15 2.76
N LYS A 377 -52.35 -14.43 3.22
CA LYS A 377 -52.46 -13.08 3.78
C LYS A 377 -52.90 -12.04 2.74
N ALA A 378 -52.36 -12.11 1.51
CA ALA A 378 -52.79 -11.26 0.40
C ALA A 378 -54.27 -11.50 0.03
N THR A 379 -54.70 -12.77 0.07
CA THR A 379 -56.09 -13.16 -0.14
C THR A 379 -56.99 -12.59 0.96
N ALA A 380 -56.56 -12.69 2.23
CA ALA A 380 -57.29 -12.12 3.37
C ALA A 380 -57.43 -10.60 3.29
N LEU A 381 -56.37 -9.88 2.88
CA LEU A 381 -56.41 -8.44 2.63
C LEU A 381 -57.37 -8.07 1.49
N THR A 382 -57.39 -8.87 0.43
CA THR A 382 -58.29 -8.66 -0.72
C THR A 382 -59.76 -8.83 -0.31
N MET A 383 -60.06 -9.86 0.50
CA MET A 383 -61.41 -10.07 1.06
C MET A 383 -61.83 -8.89 1.96
N LEU A 384 -60.92 -8.41 2.81
CA LEU A 384 -61.17 -7.26 3.69
C LEU A 384 -61.45 -5.98 2.88
N PHE A 385 -60.67 -5.75 1.83
CA PHE A 385 -60.86 -4.62 0.92
C PHE A 385 -62.20 -4.69 0.19
N ASN A 386 -62.58 -5.86 -0.33
CA ASN A 386 -63.87 -6.06 -0.99
C ASN A 386 -65.03 -5.83 -0.03
N PHE A 387 -64.93 -6.36 1.20
CA PHE A 387 -65.92 -6.13 2.25
C PHE A 387 -66.11 -4.63 2.55
N TYR A 388 -65.03 -3.85 2.69
CA TYR A 388 -65.15 -2.40 2.83
C TYR A 388 -65.74 -1.72 1.60
N SER A 389 -65.33 -2.15 0.42
CA SER A 389 -65.78 -1.56 -0.84
C SER A 389 -67.28 -1.77 -1.06
N GLU A 390 -67.81 -2.92 -0.66
CA GLU A 390 -69.25 -3.23 -0.69
C GLU A 390 -70.01 -2.44 0.39
N LEU A 391 -69.50 -2.42 1.62
CA LEU A 391 -70.19 -1.84 2.78
C LEU A 391 -70.17 -0.31 2.79
N LEU A 392 -69.12 0.31 2.26
CA LEU A 392 -69.03 1.77 2.02
C LEU A 392 -69.74 2.18 0.72
N GLY A 393 -70.33 1.23 -0.02
CA GLY A 393 -70.97 1.48 -1.31
C GLY A 393 -70.01 1.96 -2.40
N ILE A 394 -68.70 1.85 -2.21
CA ILE A 394 -67.68 2.32 -3.17
C ILE A 394 -67.80 1.55 -4.49
N MET A 395 -68.15 0.27 -4.46
CA MET A 395 -68.37 -0.52 -5.68
C MET A 395 -69.65 -0.16 -6.45
N SER A 396 -70.66 0.44 -5.81
CA SER A 396 -71.92 0.86 -6.47
C SER A 396 -72.10 2.37 -6.62
N ARG A 397 -71.23 3.20 -6.02
CA ARG A 397 -71.37 4.68 -5.98
C ARG A 397 -70.14 5.46 -6.46
N VAL A 398 -69.19 4.84 -7.14
CA VAL A 398 -68.12 5.57 -7.85
C VAL A 398 -68.66 6.47 -8.99
N ILE A 399 -69.95 6.38 -9.34
CA ILE A 399 -70.56 7.23 -10.38
C ILE A 399 -71.50 8.34 -9.84
N GLU A 400 -72.01 8.34 -8.60
CA GLU A 400 -73.05 9.31 -8.20
C GLU A 400 -72.94 10.02 -6.82
N CYS A 401 -71.99 9.70 -5.93
CA CYS A 401 -71.93 10.34 -4.61
C CYS A 401 -70.80 11.36 -4.42
N ALA A 402 -70.71 12.35 -5.31
CA ALA A 402 -69.97 13.60 -5.05
C ALA A 402 -70.87 14.78 -4.65
N GLN A 403 -72.21 14.63 -4.58
CA GLN A 403 -73.12 15.76 -4.35
C GLN A 403 -74.26 15.54 -3.34
N GLN A 404 -74.32 14.41 -2.63
CA GLN A 404 -75.29 14.24 -1.53
C GLN A 404 -74.69 13.40 -0.39
N VAL A 405 -73.96 14.07 0.51
CA VAL A 405 -73.79 13.63 1.89
C VAL A 405 -74.18 14.83 2.77
N ASP A 406 -75.46 15.14 2.75
CA ASP A 406 -76.08 16.00 3.75
C ASP A 406 -76.40 15.15 4.99
N GLU A 407 -76.02 15.70 6.16
CA GLU A 407 -76.63 15.49 7.49
C GLU A 407 -76.35 14.27 8.39
N CYS A 408 -75.37 13.37 8.18
CA CYS A 408 -75.16 12.27 9.18
C CYS A 408 -73.73 11.86 9.57
N LEU A 409 -72.66 12.56 9.18
CA LEU A 409 -71.28 12.17 9.55
C LEU A 409 -70.42 13.30 10.11
N VAL A 410 -70.99 14.49 10.32
CA VAL A 410 -70.30 15.59 10.98
C VAL A 410 -70.59 15.46 12.47
N ASP A 411 -69.53 15.26 13.25
CA ASP A 411 -69.44 15.48 14.70
C ASP A 411 -68.66 14.38 15.47
N LEU A 412 -67.95 13.48 14.78
CA LEU A 412 -66.97 12.61 15.44
C LEU A 412 -65.56 13.21 15.39
N GLN A 413 -65.04 13.67 16.53
CA GLN A 413 -63.67 14.16 16.68
C GLN A 413 -62.81 13.09 17.36
N PHE A 414 -61.74 12.67 16.69
CA PHE A 414 -60.80 11.70 17.23
C PHE A 414 -59.57 12.41 17.79
N THR A 415 -59.08 11.98 18.94
CA THR A 415 -57.89 12.57 19.59
C THR A 415 -56.71 11.60 19.65
N SER A 416 -55.50 12.15 19.79
CA SER A 416 -54.25 11.39 19.84
C SER A 416 -54.09 10.51 21.10
N ASP A 417 -54.94 10.71 22.12
CA ASP A 417 -55.02 9.87 23.32
C ASP A 417 -56.00 8.68 23.15
N GLY A 418 -56.51 8.46 21.94
CA GLY A 418 -57.34 7.29 21.61
C GLY A 418 -58.81 7.43 22.01
N LYS A 419 -59.30 8.65 22.27
CA LYS A 419 -60.70 8.92 22.54
C LYS A 419 -61.42 9.43 21.29
N VAL A 420 -62.73 9.21 21.25
CA VAL A 420 -63.62 9.76 20.23
C VAL A 420 -64.59 10.70 20.92
N TYR A 421 -64.92 11.81 20.30
CA TYR A 421 -65.90 12.74 20.83
C TYR A 421 -67.00 12.85 19.80
N ALA A 422 -68.23 12.64 20.22
CA ALA A 422 -69.38 12.90 19.39
C ALA A 422 -69.97 14.24 19.85
N ALA A 423 -70.19 15.20 18.96
CA ALA A 423 -70.88 16.44 19.35
C ALA A 423 -72.37 16.20 19.68
N ASN A 424 -72.91 15.04 19.28
CA ASN A 424 -74.27 14.60 19.60
C ASN A 424 -74.28 13.24 20.31
N ASN A 425 -75.28 13.00 21.16
CA ASN A 425 -75.49 11.71 21.80
C ASN A 425 -75.82 10.63 20.76
N ILE A 426 -74.96 9.61 20.66
CA ILE A 426 -75.17 8.48 19.76
C ILE A 426 -76.00 7.42 20.47
N LYS A 427 -77.08 6.95 19.82
CA LYS A 427 -77.92 5.86 20.36
C LYS A 427 -77.07 4.61 20.59
N LYS A 428 -77.37 3.86 21.67
CA LYS A 428 -76.75 2.56 21.95
C LYS A 428 -76.84 1.67 20.70
N PHE A 429 -75.72 1.11 20.26
CA PHE A 429 -75.58 0.29 19.05
C PHE A 429 -75.66 1.01 17.68
N ALA A 430 -75.79 2.34 17.62
CA ALA A 430 -75.84 3.06 16.34
C ALA A 430 -74.46 3.27 15.70
N LEU A 431 -73.38 3.25 16.48
CA LEU A 431 -72.01 3.35 15.96
C LEU A 431 -71.46 1.95 15.62
N LYS A 432 -71.08 1.74 14.36
CA LYS A 432 -70.37 0.55 13.89
C LYS A 432 -68.97 0.95 13.41
N VAL A 433 -67.93 0.35 13.98
CA VAL A 433 -66.52 0.67 13.67
C VAL A 433 -65.86 -0.55 13.02
N PHE A 434 -65.10 -0.34 11.94
CA PHE A 434 -64.66 -1.41 11.02
C PHE A 434 -63.14 -1.59 10.87
N PRO A 435 -62.60 -2.81 11.10
CA PRO A 435 -61.29 -3.42 10.77
C PRO A 435 -60.07 -2.76 10.07
N MET A 436 -59.82 -1.45 10.06
CA MET A 436 -58.60 -0.73 9.68
C MET A 436 -57.21 -1.22 10.14
N GLY A 437 -56.59 -2.28 9.61
CA GLY A 437 -55.28 -2.70 10.12
C GLY A 437 -54.44 -3.72 9.35
N MET A 438 -53.25 -4.02 9.89
CA MET A 438 -52.34 -5.07 9.38
C MET A 438 -52.84 -6.45 9.80
N LEU A 439 -52.72 -7.45 8.94
CA LEU A 439 -53.10 -8.83 9.30
C LEU A 439 -51.96 -9.57 9.99
N SER A 440 -52.28 -10.23 11.11
CA SER A 440 -51.39 -11.17 11.80
C SER A 440 -52.06 -12.54 11.88
N LYS A 441 -51.35 -13.61 11.49
CA LYS A 441 -51.86 -14.99 11.62
C LYS A 441 -52.13 -15.33 13.09
N SER A 442 -53.34 -15.81 13.38
CA SER A 442 -53.76 -16.33 14.67
C SER A 442 -52.99 -17.62 14.97
N LYS A 443 -52.46 -17.74 16.18
CA LYS A 443 -51.76 -18.97 16.58
C LYS A 443 -52.69 -19.91 17.33
N ASN A 444 -53.66 -19.38 18.07
CA ASN A 444 -54.61 -20.15 18.89
C ASN A 444 -55.97 -19.44 18.99
N ALA A 445 -57.04 -20.20 19.25
CA ALA A 445 -58.39 -19.65 19.48
C ALA A 445 -58.48 -18.61 20.63
N ALA A 446 -57.53 -18.63 21.57
CA ALA A 446 -57.43 -17.62 22.62
C ALA A 446 -57.05 -16.22 22.07
N ASP A 447 -56.28 -16.16 20.99
CA ASP A 447 -55.81 -14.90 20.38
C ASP A 447 -56.93 -14.15 19.65
N GLU A 448 -57.99 -14.87 19.30
CA GLU A 448 -59.15 -14.45 18.49
C GLU A 448 -60.22 -13.74 19.34
N LYS A 449 -60.21 -13.96 20.66
CA LYS A 449 -61.25 -13.46 21.56
C LYS A 449 -61.27 -11.92 21.60
N GLY A 450 -62.38 -11.33 21.19
CA GLY A 450 -62.59 -9.87 21.20
C GLY A 450 -61.87 -9.11 20.09
N LYS A 451 -61.34 -9.81 19.06
CA LYS A 451 -60.71 -9.21 17.88
C LYS A 451 -61.45 -9.62 16.62
N VAL A 452 -61.22 -8.89 15.54
CA VAL A 452 -61.75 -9.26 14.23
C VAL A 452 -60.82 -10.24 13.54
N VAL A 453 -61.40 -11.37 13.14
CA VAL A 453 -60.72 -12.51 12.54
C VAL A 453 -61.25 -12.71 11.12
N ILE A 454 -60.33 -12.90 10.18
CA ILE A 454 -60.58 -13.23 8.78
C ILE A 454 -60.04 -14.63 8.54
N SER A 455 -60.91 -15.56 8.18
CA SER A 455 -60.52 -16.95 7.88
C SER A 455 -60.31 -17.12 6.38
N VAL A 456 -59.12 -17.56 5.98
CA VAL A 456 -58.80 -17.90 4.59
C VAL A 456 -58.21 -19.31 4.56
N ALA A 457 -58.91 -20.22 3.87
CA ALA A 457 -58.60 -21.65 3.88
C ALA A 457 -58.53 -22.22 5.32
N THR A 458 -57.38 -22.76 5.74
CA THR A 458 -57.14 -23.29 7.09
C THR A 458 -56.58 -22.25 8.07
N ASP A 459 -56.25 -21.05 7.60
CA ASP A 459 -55.58 -20.03 8.39
C ASP A 459 -56.56 -18.94 8.86
N ASN A 460 -56.43 -18.56 10.12
CA ASN A 460 -57.14 -17.42 10.71
C ASN A 460 -56.20 -16.22 10.80
N PHE A 461 -56.64 -15.05 10.36
CA PHE A 461 -55.88 -13.80 10.43
C PHE A 461 -56.61 -12.79 11.32
N ILE A 462 -55.90 -12.26 12.31
CA ILE A 462 -56.37 -11.20 13.20
C ILE A 462 -55.99 -9.86 12.59
N VAL A 463 -56.94 -8.94 12.52
CA VAL A 463 -56.65 -7.55 12.16
C VAL A 463 -56.02 -6.83 13.34
N GLN A 464 -54.77 -6.41 13.19
CA GLN A 464 -54.02 -5.61 14.15
C GLN A 464 -54.00 -4.13 13.78
N PRO A 465 -54.08 -3.24 14.77
CA PRO A 465 -53.94 -1.81 14.52
C PRO A 465 -52.55 -1.45 13.98
N PRO A 466 -52.43 -0.43 13.10
CA PRO A 466 -51.11 0.05 12.68
C PRO A 466 -50.32 0.59 13.87
N LYS A 467 -49.06 0.16 14.01
CA LYS A 467 -48.13 0.61 15.05
C LYS A 467 -47.57 1.99 14.68
N ASN A 468 -48.35 3.05 14.90
CA ASN A 468 -47.83 4.40 14.73
C ASN A 468 -48.42 5.31 15.81
N ASP A 469 -47.58 5.89 16.67
CA ASP A 469 -47.95 6.70 17.85
C ASP A 469 -48.72 7.99 17.51
N ARG A 470 -48.97 8.24 16.22
CA ARG A 470 -49.66 9.42 15.70
C ARG A 470 -50.84 9.10 14.80
N CYS A 471 -51.16 7.82 14.59
CA CYS A 471 -52.32 7.43 13.81
C CYS A 471 -53.42 7.00 14.76
N ILE A 472 -54.55 7.70 14.72
CA ILE A 472 -55.77 7.28 15.40
C ILE A 472 -56.22 6.01 14.71
N VAL A 473 -55.88 4.89 15.32
CA VAL A 473 -56.23 3.55 14.86
C VAL A 473 -57.76 3.44 14.76
N PRO A 474 -58.34 2.87 13.69
CA PRO A 474 -59.78 2.88 13.52
C PRO A 474 -60.48 1.72 14.27
N PHE A 475 -60.13 1.32 15.50
CA PHE A 475 -60.90 0.28 16.25
C PHE A 475 -61.45 0.76 17.58
N PHE A 476 -62.77 0.68 17.72
CA PHE A 476 -63.42 0.56 19.01
C PHE A 476 -64.34 -0.66 18.99
N TRP A 477 -63.83 -1.78 19.50
CA TRP A 477 -64.70 -2.88 19.93
C TRP A 477 -65.36 -2.46 21.24
N VAL A 478 -66.70 -2.42 21.28
CA VAL A 478 -67.44 -2.33 22.54
C VAL A 478 -67.91 -3.75 22.87
N GLY A 479 -67.41 -4.31 23.96
CA GLY A 479 -67.86 -5.61 24.45
C GLY A 479 -69.36 -5.58 24.80
N GLN A 480 -70.02 -6.73 24.70
CA GLN A 480 -71.38 -6.89 25.22
C GLN A 480 -71.36 -6.63 26.74
N CYS A 481 -72.11 -5.62 27.19
CA CYS A 481 -72.41 -5.40 28.59
C CYS A 481 -73.90 -5.72 28.82
N SER A 482 -74.16 -6.61 29.77
CA SER A 482 -75.50 -7.11 30.11
C SER A 482 -76.32 -6.16 30.99
N GLU A 483 -75.83 -4.96 31.29
CA GLU A 483 -76.56 -4.01 32.15
C GLU A 483 -76.57 -2.59 31.58
N GLU A 484 -77.71 -1.92 31.70
CA GLU A 484 -78.00 -0.59 31.19
C GLU A 484 -77.50 0.50 32.15
N GLY A 485 -76.47 1.24 31.76
CA GLY A 485 -76.15 2.53 32.38
C GLY A 485 -74.68 2.91 32.23
N LEU A 486 -74.44 4.11 31.66
CA LEU A 486 -73.17 4.83 31.52
C LEU A 486 -72.37 4.57 30.23
N ALA A 487 -72.59 5.45 29.24
CA ALA A 487 -71.65 5.69 28.14
C ALA A 487 -71.03 7.08 28.35
N ASN A 488 -69.81 7.16 28.88
CA ASN A 488 -69.15 8.45 29.17
C ASN A 488 -67.75 8.49 28.52
N MET A 489 -67.53 9.40 27.57
CA MET A 489 -66.18 9.83 27.14
C MET A 489 -65.99 11.30 27.53
N GLU A 490 -64.95 11.60 28.33
CA GLU A 490 -64.58 12.96 28.77
C GLU A 490 -63.23 13.46 28.16
N HIS A 491 -63.18 14.78 27.91
CA HIS A 491 -62.23 15.59 27.11
C HIS A 491 -61.05 16.19 27.89
N PHE A 492 -59.83 16.26 27.32
CA PHE A 492 -58.77 17.24 27.70
C PHE A 492 -57.80 17.63 26.54
N GLN A 493 -57.35 18.89 26.49
CA GLN A 493 -56.62 19.57 25.37
C GLN A 493 -55.11 19.84 25.58
N THR A 494 -54.41 20.16 24.47
CA THR A 494 -52.95 20.07 24.12
C THR A 494 -52.12 21.39 24.20
N LYS A 495 -50.78 21.34 23.97
CA LYS A 495 -49.98 22.24 23.07
C LYS A 495 -48.44 21.96 23.04
N VAL A 496 -47.84 21.84 21.83
CA VAL A 496 -46.38 21.98 21.54
C VAL A 496 -46.18 22.79 20.24
N LYS A 497 -45.13 23.64 20.18
CA LYS A 497 -44.70 24.47 19.03
C LYS A 497 -43.47 23.87 18.31
N VAL A 498 -43.37 24.13 17.00
CA VAL A 498 -42.24 23.76 16.11
C VAL A 498 -41.73 25.01 15.37
N GLY A 499 -40.42 25.08 15.08
CA GLY A 499 -39.91 25.76 13.89
C GLY A 499 -38.41 26.09 13.88
N GLU A 500 -37.65 25.55 12.91
CA GLU A 500 -36.84 26.31 11.93
C GLU A 500 -36.27 25.41 10.81
N LYS A 501 -36.14 25.97 9.59
CA LYS A 501 -35.88 25.28 8.30
C LYS A 501 -34.37 25.25 7.95
N GLN A 502 -33.88 24.13 7.40
CA GLN A 502 -32.53 23.96 6.83
C GLN A 502 -32.51 24.05 5.29
N LEU A 503 -31.31 24.33 4.74
CA LEU A 503 -30.98 24.42 3.32
C LEU A 503 -31.47 23.18 2.56
N ILE A 504 -32.27 23.42 1.52
CA ILE A 504 -32.96 22.40 0.74
C ILE A 504 -31.95 21.71 -0.20
N ASP A 505 -31.79 20.40 -0.04
CA ASP A 505 -31.20 19.41 -0.97
C ASP A 505 -29.68 19.18 -1.04
N GLY A 506 -28.88 19.64 -0.05
CA GLY A 506 -27.47 19.25 0.09
C GLY A 506 -27.25 17.94 0.91
N PRO A 507 -26.24 17.11 0.59
CA PRO A 507 -25.92 15.94 1.42
C PRO A 507 -25.37 16.36 2.78
N GLU A 508 -25.79 15.71 3.87
CA GLU A 508 -25.18 15.89 5.18
C GLU A 508 -23.74 15.35 5.16
N VAL A 509 -22.76 16.19 5.53
CA VAL A 509 -21.33 15.84 5.53
C VAL A 509 -20.73 16.08 6.92
N GLN A 510 -20.18 15.02 7.52
CA GLN A 510 -19.39 15.15 8.73
C GLN A 510 -18.01 15.74 8.42
N ILE A 511 -17.74 16.92 8.97
CA ILE A 511 -16.46 17.62 8.81
C ILE A 511 -15.49 17.17 9.93
N PRO A 512 -14.29 16.66 9.59
CA PRO A 512 -13.28 16.34 10.59
C PRO A 512 -12.85 17.56 11.42
N LYS A 513 -12.69 17.39 12.73
CA LYS A 513 -12.27 18.46 13.66
C LYS A 513 -10.99 19.19 13.23
N MET A 514 -10.07 18.50 12.56
CA MET A 514 -8.80 19.08 12.07
C MET A 514 -8.97 20.15 10.97
N LEU A 515 -10.17 20.27 10.37
CA LEU A 515 -10.50 21.28 9.38
C LEU A 515 -11.23 22.48 10.01
N ILE A 516 -11.44 22.47 11.32
CA ILE A 516 -12.01 23.57 12.07
C ILE A 516 -10.91 24.13 12.96
N GLN A 517 -10.71 25.45 12.92
CA GLN A 517 -9.79 26.15 13.81
C GLN A 517 -10.58 27.14 14.66
N GLU A 518 -10.19 27.31 15.91
CA GLU A 518 -10.79 28.27 16.84
C GLU A 518 -9.67 29.18 17.33
N ASP A 519 -9.87 30.50 17.21
CA ASP A 519 -8.93 31.47 17.74
C ASP A 519 -9.14 31.72 19.23
N SER A 520 -8.19 32.43 19.85
CA SER A 520 -8.29 32.89 21.23
C SER A 520 -9.58 33.64 21.54
N ASP A 521 -10.18 34.26 20.52
CA ASP A 521 -11.38 35.08 20.63
C ASP A 521 -12.68 34.27 20.45
N GLY A 522 -12.57 32.92 20.37
CA GLY A 522 -13.71 32.02 20.13
C GLY A 522 -14.23 32.01 18.69
N GLN A 523 -13.61 32.80 17.80
CA GLN A 523 -13.96 32.85 16.39
C GLN A 523 -13.55 31.53 15.71
N LYS A 524 -14.52 30.91 15.02
CA LYS A 524 -14.30 29.65 14.31
C LYS A 524 -14.00 29.89 12.83
N TRP A 525 -13.08 29.09 12.32
CA TRP A 525 -12.56 29.13 10.96
C TRP A 525 -12.63 27.75 10.34
N PHE A 526 -12.91 27.74 9.04
CA PHE A 526 -13.03 26.56 8.23
C PHE A 526 -11.85 26.46 7.26
N LYS A 527 -11.10 25.38 7.37
CA LYS A 527 -9.94 25.09 6.54
C LYS A 527 -10.38 24.30 5.29
N VAL A 528 -10.50 25.02 4.19
CA VAL A 528 -10.82 24.49 2.86
C VAL A 528 -9.55 23.88 2.27
N ARG A 529 -9.38 22.57 2.50
CA ARG A 529 -8.30 21.77 1.91
C ARG A 529 -8.79 21.17 0.58
N PRO A 530 -8.27 21.61 -0.58
CA PRO A 530 -8.86 21.22 -1.87
C PRO A 530 -8.69 19.73 -2.23
N SER A 531 -7.73 19.05 -1.61
CA SER A 531 -7.49 17.61 -1.79
C SER A 531 -8.36 16.71 -0.90
N HIS A 532 -9.13 17.29 0.04
CA HIS A 532 -9.90 16.54 1.02
C HIS A 532 -11.31 16.20 0.52
N TYR A 533 -11.64 14.90 0.49
CA TYR A 533 -12.91 14.42 -0.07
C TYR A 533 -14.16 14.99 0.61
N ALA A 534 -14.16 15.13 1.94
CA ALA A 534 -15.31 15.72 2.65
C ALA A 534 -15.59 17.17 2.23
N ILE A 535 -14.55 17.93 1.86
CA ILE A 535 -14.71 19.31 1.38
C ILE A 535 -15.28 19.31 -0.04
N ALA A 536 -14.78 18.42 -0.90
CA ALA A 536 -15.35 18.24 -2.24
C ALA A 536 -16.82 17.79 -2.17
N LYS A 537 -17.18 16.89 -1.26
CA LYS A 537 -18.57 16.44 -1.05
C LYS A 537 -19.45 17.56 -0.47
N LEU A 538 -18.92 18.38 0.43
CA LEU A 538 -19.66 19.52 0.99
C LEU A 538 -20.01 20.54 -0.10
N MET A 539 -19.04 20.86 -0.97
CA MET A 539 -19.20 21.91 -1.99
C MET A 539 -19.90 21.43 -3.26
N LEU A 540 -19.66 20.18 -3.70
CA LEU A 540 -20.11 19.68 -5.00
C LEU A 540 -21.05 18.46 -4.90
N GLY A 541 -21.32 17.94 -3.70
CA GLY A 541 -22.02 16.66 -3.53
C GLY A 541 -23.49 16.65 -3.94
N HIS A 542 -24.07 17.82 -4.21
CA HIS A 542 -25.41 17.96 -4.77
C HIS A 542 -25.44 17.79 -6.31
N LEU A 543 -24.30 17.88 -7.00
CA LEU A 543 -24.21 17.71 -8.45
C LEU A 543 -24.31 16.22 -8.84
N GLU A 544 -25.04 15.88 -9.90
CA GLU A 544 -25.15 14.50 -10.38
C GLU A 544 -23.82 13.95 -10.88
N GLU A 545 -23.01 14.80 -11.50
CA GLU A 545 -21.66 14.51 -11.99
C GLU A 545 -20.73 14.05 -10.86
N PHE A 546 -20.93 14.59 -9.64
CA PHE A 546 -20.17 14.18 -8.45
C PHE A 546 -20.47 12.73 -8.07
N LYS A 547 -21.72 12.27 -8.20
CA LYS A 547 -22.13 10.88 -7.89
C LYS A 547 -21.45 9.86 -8.80
N ASN A 548 -21.16 10.27 -10.04
CA ASN A 548 -20.51 9.43 -11.04
C ASN A 548 -18.96 9.56 -11.02
N CYS A 549 -18.41 10.56 -10.33
CA CYS A 549 -16.98 10.78 -10.24
C CYS A 549 -16.32 9.89 -9.17
N ARG A 550 -15.30 9.11 -9.55
CA ARG A 550 -14.62 8.19 -8.64
C ARG A 550 -13.71 8.90 -7.61
N GLN A 551 -13.15 10.06 -7.94
CA GLN A 551 -12.18 10.77 -7.09
C GLN A 551 -12.28 12.31 -7.17
N PRO A 552 -13.45 12.90 -6.85
CA PRO A 552 -13.63 14.34 -6.94
C PRO A 552 -12.63 15.08 -6.05
N SER A 553 -12.09 16.19 -6.56
CA SER A 553 -11.03 16.96 -5.90
C SER A 553 -11.10 18.42 -6.34
N LEU A 554 -11.14 19.35 -5.38
CA LEU A 554 -11.08 20.78 -5.67
C LEU A 554 -9.65 21.26 -5.99
N ALA A 555 -8.65 20.39 -5.91
CA ALA A 555 -7.25 20.76 -6.15
C ALA A 555 -6.97 21.28 -7.57
N ALA A 556 -7.77 20.86 -8.54
CA ALA A 556 -7.71 21.31 -9.93
C ALA A 556 -8.79 22.37 -10.26
N SER A 557 -9.51 22.89 -9.26
CA SER A 557 -10.52 23.92 -9.44
C SER A 557 -9.89 25.23 -9.89
N PRO A 558 -10.29 25.79 -11.05
CA PRO A 558 -9.88 27.13 -11.47
C PRO A 558 -10.28 28.20 -10.45
N GLN A 559 -11.48 28.08 -9.88
CA GLN A 559 -12.02 29.04 -8.92
C GLN A 559 -11.23 29.08 -7.60
N ILE A 560 -10.81 27.92 -7.10
CA ILE A 560 -9.92 27.87 -5.91
C ILE A 560 -8.55 28.48 -6.23
N ALA A 561 -8.02 28.28 -7.43
CA ALA A 561 -6.76 28.90 -7.86
C ALA A 561 -6.89 30.43 -7.95
N GLU A 562 -8.03 30.91 -8.46
CA GLU A 562 -8.31 32.35 -8.56
C GLU A 562 -8.47 33.01 -7.19
N ILE A 563 -9.22 32.39 -6.26
CA ILE A 563 -9.33 32.91 -4.87
C ILE A 563 -7.95 33.04 -4.23
N ARG A 564 -7.04 32.08 -4.45
CA ARG A 564 -5.67 32.17 -3.94
C ARG A 564 -4.90 33.32 -4.58
N LYS A 565 -5.05 33.53 -5.88
CA LYS A 565 -4.44 34.67 -6.58
C LYS A 565 -4.94 35.99 -5.98
N MET A 566 -6.25 36.15 -5.81
CA MET A 566 -6.85 37.33 -5.17
C MET A 566 -6.33 37.55 -3.74
N LEU A 567 -6.16 36.47 -2.95
CA LEU A 567 -5.55 36.53 -1.61
C LEU A 567 -4.11 37.05 -1.67
N LEU A 568 -3.28 36.47 -2.54
CA LEU A 568 -1.87 36.85 -2.68
C LEU A 568 -1.70 38.28 -3.19
N ASP A 569 -2.56 38.72 -4.13
CA ASP A 569 -2.55 40.09 -4.65
C ASP A 569 -2.92 41.09 -3.55
N LYS A 570 -3.92 40.79 -2.72
CA LYS A 570 -4.26 41.64 -1.57
C LYS A 570 -3.17 41.66 -0.50
N ILE A 571 -2.50 40.54 -0.24
CA ILE A 571 -1.34 40.49 0.68
C ILE A 571 -0.21 41.37 0.14
N THR A 572 0.11 41.22 -1.14
CA THR A 572 1.21 41.96 -1.79
C THR A 572 0.94 43.46 -1.82
N THR A 573 -0.32 43.83 -2.07
CA THR A 573 -0.80 45.23 -2.00
C THR A 573 -0.69 45.77 -0.58
N ALA A 574 -1.15 45.02 0.43
CA ALA A 574 -1.06 45.41 1.85
C ALA A 574 0.39 45.54 2.33
N LEU A 575 1.33 44.82 1.73
CA LEU A 575 2.77 44.90 2.03
C LEU A 575 3.51 46.00 1.25
N GLY A 576 2.83 46.74 0.35
CA GLY A 576 3.44 47.81 -0.44
C GLY A 576 4.41 47.33 -1.52
N LEU A 577 4.24 46.11 -2.03
CA LEU A 577 5.14 45.45 -3.01
C LEU A 577 4.53 45.34 -4.42
N ALA A 578 3.58 46.21 -4.77
CA ALA A 578 2.89 46.17 -6.07
C ALA A 578 3.90 46.29 -7.24
N GLY A 579 4.03 45.23 -8.05
CA GLY A 579 4.89 45.18 -9.25
C GLY A 579 5.76 43.94 -9.45
N ALA A 580 5.79 42.96 -8.51
CA ALA A 580 6.69 41.80 -8.60
C ALA A 580 6.02 40.44 -8.93
N ALA A 581 4.71 40.42 -9.20
CA ALA A 581 3.91 39.19 -9.19
C ALA A 581 3.95 38.33 -10.48
N GLU A 582 4.54 38.82 -11.59
CA GLU A 582 4.40 38.13 -12.89
C GLU A 582 5.38 36.96 -13.13
N SER A 583 6.34 36.70 -12.24
CA SER A 583 7.45 35.76 -12.53
C SER A 583 7.39 34.36 -11.87
N GLU A 584 6.30 34.01 -11.17
CA GLU A 584 6.17 32.70 -10.49
C GLU A 584 5.20 31.71 -11.15
N GLN A 585 4.64 32.03 -12.32
CA GLN A 585 3.52 31.25 -12.88
C GLN A 585 3.91 30.00 -13.69
N ASP A 586 5.15 29.85 -14.16
CA ASP A 586 5.48 28.82 -15.17
C ASP A 586 6.05 27.48 -14.66
N ASP A 587 6.41 27.33 -13.38
CA ASP A 587 6.98 26.06 -12.86
C ASP A 587 6.01 25.23 -12.00
N PHE A 588 4.72 25.60 -11.95
CA PHE A 588 3.79 25.01 -11.00
C PHE A 588 3.08 23.73 -11.51
N PHE A 589 3.04 23.46 -12.82
CA PHE A 589 2.48 22.23 -13.40
C PHE A 589 3.35 21.67 -14.56
N GLY A 590 4.47 21.01 -14.24
CA GLY A 590 5.22 20.24 -15.23
C GLY A 590 4.46 18.99 -15.71
N GLN A 591 3.71 19.11 -16.81
CA GLN A 591 3.40 18.00 -17.71
C GLN A 591 4.53 17.91 -18.75
N GLY A 592 5.40 16.92 -18.62
CA GLY A 592 6.41 16.63 -19.64
C GLY A 592 5.76 15.91 -20.83
N ASN A 593 5.52 16.63 -21.92
CA ASN A 593 5.41 16.05 -23.25
C ASN A 593 6.80 15.52 -23.66
N GLN A 594 6.90 14.22 -23.93
CA GLN A 594 8.03 13.64 -24.69
C GLN A 594 7.60 13.56 -26.15
N GLY A 595 8.15 14.46 -26.96
CA GLY A 595 8.28 14.33 -28.41
C GLY A 595 9.73 14.64 -28.76
N ASP A 596 10.33 13.72 -29.50
CA ASP A 596 11.70 13.77 -30.00
C ASP A 596 11.97 15.04 -30.83
N ASP A 597 13.14 15.66 -30.66
CA ASP A 597 14.11 15.77 -31.75
C ASP A 597 15.43 16.42 -31.31
N ALA A 598 16.45 16.15 -32.12
CA ALA A 598 17.85 16.13 -31.77
C ALA A 598 18.62 17.44 -32.06
N ASN A 599 19.70 17.64 -31.29
CA ASN A 599 21.05 17.98 -31.75
C ASN A 599 21.33 19.40 -32.31
N ALA A 600 22.13 20.19 -31.57
CA ALA A 600 23.20 21.02 -32.15
C ALA A 600 24.25 21.40 -31.08
N LYS A 601 25.51 21.38 -31.49
CA LYS A 601 26.74 21.53 -30.70
C LYS A 601 27.21 22.98 -30.59
N ALA A 602 28.08 23.18 -29.58
CA ALA A 602 29.38 23.86 -29.63
C ALA A 602 29.50 25.34 -29.22
N ALA A 603 30.40 25.52 -28.24
CA ALA A 603 31.59 26.37 -28.23
C ALA A 603 31.52 27.77 -27.58
N ASP A 604 32.53 27.93 -26.71
CA ASP A 604 33.30 29.11 -26.32
C ASP A 604 32.65 30.28 -25.56
N GLY A 605 33.44 30.72 -24.57
CA GLY A 605 33.02 31.65 -23.56
C GLY A 605 33.13 33.10 -23.96
N LEU A 606 32.61 33.93 -23.07
CA LEU A 606 33.11 35.24 -22.65
C LEU A 606 32.31 35.66 -21.42
N GLU A 607 33.02 36.25 -20.46
CA GLU A 607 32.45 36.92 -19.30
C GLU A 607 31.66 38.15 -19.78
N GLU A 608 30.44 38.34 -19.28
CA GLU A 608 29.84 39.66 -19.12
C GLU A 608 28.74 39.64 -18.06
N ASP A 609 28.83 40.62 -17.16
CA ASP A 609 27.94 40.91 -16.05
C ASP A 609 26.52 41.27 -16.54
N GLU A 610 25.51 40.49 -16.15
CA GLU A 610 24.14 41.02 -16.03
C GLU A 610 23.47 40.53 -14.73
N GLN A 611 23.13 41.52 -13.91
CA GLN A 611 22.48 41.37 -12.61
C GLN A 611 21.06 40.80 -12.79
N THR A 612 20.90 39.51 -12.53
CA THR A 612 19.59 38.92 -12.28
C THR A 612 19.04 39.45 -10.95
N PRO A 613 17.76 39.89 -10.87
CA PRO A 613 17.20 40.43 -9.65
C PRO A 613 17.08 39.31 -8.61
N LYS A 614 17.84 39.42 -7.51
CA LYS A 614 17.74 38.53 -6.35
C LYS A 614 16.30 38.49 -5.85
N ARG A 615 15.60 37.37 -6.05
CA ARG A 615 14.26 37.05 -5.51
C ARG A 615 14.20 37.40 -4.02
N ARG A 616 13.55 38.52 -3.66
CA ARG A 616 13.26 38.88 -2.27
C ARG A 616 12.21 37.91 -1.73
N LYS A 617 12.56 37.08 -0.74
CA LYS A 617 11.58 36.26 -0.01
C LYS A 617 10.54 37.20 0.64
N LEU A 618 9.28 37.15 0.21
CA LEU A 618 8.18 37.83 0.90
C LEU A 618 8.15 37.37 2.36
N THR A 619 8.21 38.32 3.30
CA THR A 619 8.12 38.03 4.73
C THR A 619 6.65 38.19 5.17
N TYR A 620 5.91 37.09 5.17
CA TYR A 620 4.46 37.04 5.47
C TYR A 620 4.09 37.49 6.90
N GLN A 621 5.07 37.63 7.80
CA GLN A 621 4.88 38.10 9.17
C GLN A 621 4.40 39.57 9.28
N LYS A 622 4.54 40.37 8.21
CA LYS A 622 4.12 41.77 8.19
C LYS A 622 2.72 42.00 7.60
N ALA A 623 2.08 40.95 7.09
CA ALA A 623 0.76 41.06 6.47
C ALA A 623 -0.34 41.11 7.56
N PRO A 624 -1.49 41.75 7.30
CA PRO A 624 -2.65 41.69 8.19
C PRO A 624 -3.04 40.24 8.50
N PRO A 625 -3.52 39.91 9.72
CA PRO A 625 -3.87 38.53 10.08
C PRO A 625 -5.09 38.00 9.30
N THR A 626 -5.97 38.90 8.86
CA THR A 626 -7.17 38.58 8.08
C THR A 626 -7.31 39.50 6.88
N ILE A 627 -7.92 38.98 5.81
CA ILE A 627 -8.13 39.66 4.53
C ILE A 627 -9.56 39.43 4.08
N ASN A 628 -10.24 40.50 3.67
CA ASN A 628 -11.58 40.40 3.11
C ASN A 628 -11.52 40.34 1.59
N LEU A 629 -12.13 39.32 0.99
CA LEU A 629 -12.38 39.24 -0.46
C LEU A 629 -13.88 39.33 -0.72
N GLU A 630 -14.26 39.85 -1.88
CA GLU A 630 -15.65 39.91 -2.30
C GLU A 630 -15.92 38.74 -3.25
N LEU A 631 -16.78 37.81 -2.83
CA LEU A 631 -17.19 36.65 -3.62
C LEU A 631 -18.70 36.73 -3.84
N GLY A 632 -19.14 36.87 -5.10
CA GLY A 632 -20.58 36.96 -5.42
C GLY A 632 -21.30 38.13 -4.74
N GLY A 633 -20.61 39.26 -4.50
CA GLY A 633 -21.16 40.42 -3.80
C GLY A 633 -21.20 40.30 -2.27
N ILE A 634 -20.66 39.22 -1.69
CA ILE A 634 -20.54 39.01 -0.24
C ILE A 634 -19.08 39.17 0.17
N ALA A 635 -18.84 40.00 1.20
CA ALA A 635 -17.52 40.13 1.80
C ALA A 635 -17.20 38.90 2.67
N CYS A 636 -16.30 38.06 2.17
CA CYS A 636 -15.78 36.87 2.84
C CYS A 636 -14.45 37.16 3.52
N THR A 637 -14.32 36.78 4.79
CA THR A 637 -13.11 37.00 5.60
C THR A 637 -12.25 35.74 5.59
N PHE A 638 -10.99 35.91 5.22
CA PHE A 638 -9.99 34.86 5.14
C PHE A 638 -8.83 35.12 6.09
N LYS A 639 -8.18 34.07 6.58
CA LYS A 639 -6.90 34.18 7.28
C LYS A 639 -5.74 34.24 6.29
N THR A 640 -4.76 35.06 6.63
CA THR A 640 -3.51 35.13 5.86
C THR A 640 -2.73 33.81 6.02
N PRO A 641 -2.32 33.18 4.92
CA PRO A 641 -1.56 31.94 4.97
C PRO A 641 -0.18 32.18 5.60
N ALA A 642 0.35 31.18 6.29
CA ALA A 642 1.67 31.31 6.93
C ALA A 642 2.80 31.39 5.89
N THR A 643 2.59 30.81 4.72
CA THR A 643 3.49 30.89 3.57
C THR A 643 2.71 30.96 2.26
N GLY A 644 3.25 31.65 1.25
CA GLY A 644 2.66 31.67 -0.11
C GLY A 644 2.63 30.32 -0.83
N ARG A 645 3.16 29.27 -0.21
CA ARG A 645 3.14 27.89 -0.74
C ARG A 645 2.01 27.04 -0.15
N GLU A 646 1.24 27.58 0.80
CA GLU A 646 0.11 26.85 1.38
C GLU A 646 -1.06 26.77 0.40
N SER A 647 -1.51 25.53 0.16
CA SER A 647 -2.69 25.27 -0.69
C SER A 647 -4.02 25.41 0.07
N ASP A 648 -3.99 25.41 1.39
CA ASP A 648 -5.21 25.42 2.18
C ASP A 648 -5.71 26.87 2.30
N ILE A 649 -6.99 27.11 2.02
CA ILE A 649 -7.64 28.40 2.24
C ILE A 649 -8.39 28.32 3.56
N ILE A 650 -8.30 29.36 4.40
CA ILE A 650 -8.97 29.38 5.69
C ILE A 650 -9.99 30.52 5.68
N VAL A 651 -11.27 30.19 5.66
CA VAL A 651 -12.41 31.12 5.61
C VAL A 651 -13.14 31.11 6.96
N MET A 652 -13.81 32.19 7.32
CA MET A 652 -14.61 32.24 8.54
C MET A 652 -15.74 31.19 8.50
N LEU A 653 -15.97 30.49 9.62
CA LEU A 653 -17.05 29.50 9.76
C LEU A 653 -18.40 30.22 9.98
N ASP A 654 -18.86 30.91 8.94
CA ASP A 654 -20.15 31.59 8.89
C ASP A 654 -20.99 31.06 7.72
N ALA A 655 -22.30 30.86 7.95
CA ALA A 655 -23.17 30.24 6.96
C ALA A 655 -23.25 31.06 5.65
N LYS A 656 -23.26 32.40 5.73
CA LYS A 656 -23.35 33.26 4.54
C LYS A 656 -22.03 33.25 3.76
N GLN A 657 -20.90 33.33 4.45
CA GLN A 657 -19.59 33.31 3.80
C GLN A 657 -19.25 31.96 3.17
N LEU A 658 -19.63 30.85 3.81
CA LEU A 658 -19.44 29.50 3.25
C LEU A 658 -20.33 29.27 2.03
N THR A 659 -21.56 29.78 2.04
CA THR A 659 -22.47 29.70 0.89
C THR A 659 -21.88 30.50 -0.28
N ALA A 660 -21.45 31.74 -0.06
CA ALA A 660 -20.81 32.56 -1.09
C ALA A 660 -19.56 31.89 -1.69
N LEU A 661 -18.75 31.23 -0.85
CA LEU A 661 -17.59 30.48 -1.29
C LEU A 661 -17.99 29.25 -2.11
N ALA A 662 -19.01 28.50 -1.69
CA ALA A 662 -19.51 27.35 -2.42
C ALA A 662 -20.06 27.76 -3.79
N ASP A 663 -20.88 28.80 -3.84
CA ASP A 663 -21.47 29.33 -5.06
C ASP A 663 -20.39 29.79 -6.04
N TYR A 664 -19.35 30.48 -5.56
CA TYR A 664 -18.21 30.89 -6.39
C TYR A 664 -17.46 29.69 -6.98
N VAL A 665 -17.24 28.63 -6.19
CA VAL A 665 -16.55 27.41 -6.66
C VAL A 665 -17.39 26.63 -7.68
N ILE A 666 -18.73 26.65 -7.56
CA ILE A 666 -19.64 25.94 -8.47
C ILE A 666 -19.70 26.60 -9.86
N GLN A 667 -19.35 27.89 -9.99
CA GLN A 667 -19.36 28.60 -11.28
C GLN A 667 -18.46 27.95 -12.33
N ASP A 668 -17.34 27.33 -11.91
CA ASP A 668 -16.48 26.54 -12.79
C ASP A 668 -15.93 25.31 -12.05
N THR A 669 -16.56 24.17 -12.33
CA THR A 669 -16.18 22.85 -11.82
C THR A 669 -15.24 22.10 -12.76
N SER A 670 -14.78 22.72 -13.85
CA SER A 670 -13.84 22.08 -14.78
C SER A 670 -12.58 21.63 -14.05
N GLY A 671 -12.09 20.43 -14.36
CA GLY A 671 -10.97 19.80 -13.65
C GLY A 671 -11.31 19.18 -12.28
N CYS A 672 -12.40 19.57 -11.60
CA CYS A 672 -12.76 19.01 -10.28
C CYS A 672 -13.32 17.58 -10.34
N LEU A 673 -14.01 17.26 -11.43
CA LEU A 673 -14.81 16.04 -11.61
C LEU A 673 -14.28 15.11 -12.71
N GLN A 674 -13.12 15.40 -13.31
CA GLN A 674 -12.53 14.57 -14.38
C GLN A 674 -11.96 13.25 -13.81
N GLY A 675 -12.44 12.12 -14.33
CA GLY A 675 -12.20 10.78 -13.78
C GLY A 675 -10.79 10.18 -13.95
N ASP A 676 -9.92 10.80 -14.76
CA ASP A 676 -8.72 10.13 -15.28
C ASP A 676 -7.36 10.74 -14.88
N ALA A 677 -7.34 11.90 -14.21
CA ALA A 677 -6.09 12.48 -13.74
C ALA A 677 -5.62 11.78 -12.45
N LYS A 678 -4.71 10.80 -12.58
CA LYS A 678 -3.99 10.21 -11.43
C LYS A 678 -3.44 11.34 -10.56
N ARG A 679 -3.88 11.40 -9.29
CA ARG A 679 -3.36 12.35 -8.30
C ARG A 679 -1.83 12.23 -8.21
N THR A 680 -1.11 13.24 -8.64
CA THR A 680 0.34 13.35 -8.40
C THR A 680 0.55 13.68 -6.92
N TYR A 681 0.76 12.64 -6.10
CA TYR A 681 1.03 12.82 -4.68
C TYR A 681 2.41 13.48 -4.50
N LYS A 682 2.43 14.80 -4.26
CA LYS A 682 3.64 15.46 -3.72
C LYS A 682 3.75 15.09 -2.25
N ARG A 683 4.73 14.26 -1.90
CA ARG A 683 5.06 13.90 -0.52
C ARG A 683 5.60 15.13 0.22
N THR A 684 4.72 15.96 0.76
CA THR A 684 5.09 17.11 1.60
C THR A 684 5.28 16.64 3.03
N GLY A 685 6.53 16.32 3.39
CA GLY A 685 6.92 15.99 4.75
C GLY A 685 8.12 15.06 4.80
N GLN A 686 9.32 15.63 4.99
CA GLN A 686 10.44 14.88 5.56
C GLN A 686 10.11 14.67 7.03
N TYR A 687 9.89 13.41 7.43
CA TYR A 687 9.79 13.03 8.83
C TYR A 687 11.17 13.23 9.47
N ARG A 688 11.40 14.39 10.10
CA ARG A 688 12.59 14.64 10.90
C ARG A 688 12.39 13.86 12.20
N LYS A 689 13.11 12.74 12.37
CA LYS A 689 13.19 12.05 13.67
C LYS A 689 13.64 13.07 14.71
N VAL A 690 12.74 13.46 15.59
CA VAL A 690 13.09 14.19 16.82
C VAL A 690 13.90 13.20 17.66
N ARG A 691 15.20 13.42 17.80
CA ARG A 691 16.01 12.79 18.84
C ARG A 691 15.47 13.33 20.16
N GLN A 692 14.86 12.46 20.97
CA GLN A 692 14.72 12.72 22.40
C GLN A 692 16.13 12.75 22.98
N ASN A 693 16.61 13.94 23.31
CA ASN A 693 17.71 14.10 24.26
C ASN A 693 17.14 13.73 25.62
N SER A 694 17.56 12.59 26.16
CA SER A 694 17.49 12.30 27.59
C SER A 694 18.37 13.32 28.31
N GLN A 695 17.72 14.29 28.97
CA GLN A 695 18.36 15.13 29.98
C GLN A 695 18.65 14.27 31.20
N GLU A 696 19.93 14.24 31.57
CA GLU A 696 20.41 13.83 32.89
C GLU A 696 19.74 14.70 33.95
N PHE A 697 19.04 14.07 34.90
CA PHE A 697 18.70 14.68 36.17
C PHE A 697 19.85 14.39 37.13
N GLU A 698 20.67 15.39 37.39
CA GLU A 698 21.55 15.43 38.57
C GLU A 698 20.66 15.49 39.82
N GLN A 699 20.79 14.47 40.67
CA GLN A 699 20.39 14.55 42.08
C GLN A 699 21.61 15.04 42.87
N GLY A 700 21.43 16.15 43.58
CA GLY A 700 22.35 16.65 44.60
C GLY A 700 21.59 17.59 45.53
N ASP A 701 21.38 17.09 46.76
CA ASP A 701 21.24 17.79 48.05
C ASP A 701 20.25 18.96 48.19
N GLU A 702 19.08 18.69 48.78
CA GLU A 702 18.71 19.03 50.18
C GLU A 702 17.36 18.41 50.56
#